data_AF-A0A7M3P7K6-F1
#
_entry.id   AF-A0A7M3P7K6-F1
#
_cell.length_a   1.000
_cell.length_b   1.000
_cell.length_c   1.000
_cell.angle_alpha   90.00
_cell.angle_beta   90.00
_cell.angle_gamma   90.00
#
_symmetry.space_group_name_H-M   'P 1'
#
loop_
_entity.id
_entity.type
_entity.pdbx_description
1 polymer ?
#
loop_
_entity_poly.entity_id
_entity_poly.type
_entity_poly.pdbx_seq_one_letter_code
_entity_poly.pdbx_strand_id
1 'polypeptide(L)'
;MSSHATPEPQSPTTKPPTKPGKKRRMSWHRKAGMPVRWWFASIIVAALIHPFVTDGRWLLVHLFTLGAVTNSILIWGRHFTEKLLKIDVPVGNRKIQLANIYLLNVGIVATVVGKLGDWWPVTTVGAAVVGVAVAWHAFSLGRDLVAKRDRPFAISVAHYVASACLLPIGAALGAILASPKGKALHDDLLLAHETVNLIGFLGLAACGTLITMFPALWRTRMSPHSRPKLALAVQLIGIAITAIGALTSFNWLDSVGLGIITIGWVIAAIPWAHNVMTVAKDPRDRLSYPALSAAAAVVWLIGTLAVATVKALDDGFVISSLTLPLVIGFGAQLLIGMMSQLLPATIGGGAGPVSAGMKELDRAGAFRWSTINIGLALWLMPLPSWTKVAVSAMVSLALVSYLPLVGRAAKAQIGALRESQKARANKEATRNPVELHATARRLGAQTTAALAVLGLVVTVGVALSGGGGGTGSIETTSDVAPTGETVEVTVTANDMTYTPNVIEANPGDRLVITMVNADSQVHDLRLATGEDTGRVAPGNSATIEVPVVPGDIDGWCTIAGHRQMGMTLTVNAGGSNHSHRTGNSGHSDHATPGALGNVGEQPGPDSPTINPMLTPAEDATVHHVTLRASEFTGYAAPGVEQQHWVFNGKPLGPTLRGKVGDEFVVTLINDGTMSHSIDFHAGIVSPDEPMRDIAPGEKLEYRFRADRAGIWMYHCATMPMSMHIAAGMHGAVIIDPPNLTDVDHEVLLVQSESYWGEDGPDADKTMAEDPDIYKFNGYPDQYLTHPIRIRAGETVRFWVLAAGPNKGTSFHIVGTQFHRVYKEGALLLDDGVGGAQALDLGAAQGGYVEAEFPEPGTYRFVDHQMVHAEMGARGNIVVN
;
A
#
# COMPACT_ATOMS: atom_id res chain seq x y z
N MET A 1 23.51 -63.78 -71.61
CA MET A 1 22.80 -62.50 -71.43
C MET A 1 21.88 -62.65 -70.23
N SER A 2 21.98 -61.73 -69.27
CA SER A 2 21.31 -61.81 -67.96
C SER A 2 19.81 -62.03 -68.04
N SER A 3 19.27 -63.03 -67.32
CA SER A 3 17.94 -62.98 -66.72
C SER A 3 17.68 -64.15 -65.76
N HIS A 4 17.15 -63.79 -64.58
CA HIS A 4 16.19 -64.51 -63.73
C HIS A 4 16.50 -65.87 -63.09
N ALA A 5 16.46 -65.88 -61.75
CA ALA A 5 15.77 -66.90 -60.96
C ALA A 5 15.35 -66.33 -59.59
N THR A 6 14.05 -66.45 -59.27
CA THR A 6 13.38 -66.22 -57.98
C THR A 6 13.59 -67.40 -57.02
N PRO A 7 13.41 -67.25 -55.68
CA PRO A 7 12.13 -67.67 -55.08
C PRO A 7 11.64 -66.85 -53.84
N GLU A 8 10.30 -66.71 -53.79
CA GLU A 8 9.29 -66.75 -52.69
C GLU A 8 9.60 -66.62 -51.16
N PRO A 9 8.57 -66.40 -50.28
CA PRO A 9 8.48 -65.22 -49.41
C PRO A 9 8.65 -65.53 -47.90
N GLN A 10 9.14 -64.54 -47.14
CA GLN A 10 9.06 -64.56 -45.67
C GLN A 10 8.24 -63.37 -45.14
N SER A 11 7.26 -63.72 -44.31
CA SER A 11 6.26 -62.91 -43.61
C SER A 11 6.82 -61.72 -42.79
N PRO A 12 6.15 -60.56 -42.76
CA PRO A 12 6.45 -59.52 -41.78
C PRO A 12 5.54 -59.67 -40.55
N THR A 13 6.04 -60.30 -39.49
CA THR A 13 5.44 -60.18 -38.14
C THR A 13 6.43 -59.61 -37.15
N THR A 14 6.63 -58.30 -37.18
CA THR A 14 6.99 -57.53 -35.99
C THR A 14 6.26 -56.20 -36.02
N LYS A 15 5.13 -56.14 -35.30
CA LYS A 15 4.49 -54.87 -34.96
C LYS A 15 5.52 -54.00 -34.22
N PRO A 16 5.73 -52.73 -34.61
CA PRO A 16 6.61 -51.85 -33.86
C PRO A 16 6.07 -51.66 -32.44
N PRO A 17 6.94 -51.52 -31.42
CA PRO A 17 6.52 -51.40 -30.04
C PRO A 17 5.60 -50.19 -29.86
N THR A 18 4.38 -50.45 -29.37
CA THR A 18 3.40 -49.42 -29.06
C THR A 18 4.01 -48.41 -28.08
N LYS A 19 4.19 -47.16 -28.51
CA LYS A 19 4.58 -46.04 -27.65
C LYS A 19 3.71 -46.07 -26.38
N PRO A 20 4.27 -46.07 -25.16
CA PRO A 20 3.47 -46.10 -23.94
C PRO A 20 2.52 -44.90 -23.92
N GLY A 21 1.22 -45.21 -23.94
CA GLY A 21 0.17 -44.30 -24.41
C GLY A 21 -0.12 -43.10 -23.50
N LYS A 22 -0.42 -41.97 -24.13
CA LYS A 22 -0.96 -40.71 -23.57
C LYS A 22 -1.97 -40.91 -22.41
N LYS A 23 -2.82 -41.95 -22.49
CA LYS A 23 -3.79 -42.35 -21.46
C LYS A 23 -3.17 -42.67 -20.09
N ARG A 24 -1.98 -43.29 -20.05
CA ARG A 24 -1.30 -43.66 -18.80
C ARG A 24 -0.69 -42.45 -18.08
N ARG A 25 -0.11 -41.49 -18.81
CA ARG A 25 0.42 -40.23 -18.24
C ARG A 25 -0.69 -39.41 -17.58
N MET A 26 -1.87 -39.30 -18.20
CA MET A 26 -3.04 -38.63 -17.59
C MET A 26 -3.49 -39.30 -16.28
N SER A 27 -3.39 -40.64 -16.18
CA SER A 27 -3.78 -41.36 -14.96
C SER A 27 -2.87 -41.08 -13.76
N TRP A 28 -1.58 -40.81 -13.99
CA TRP A 28 -0.63 -40.51 -12.92
C TRP A 28 -0.87 -39.12 -12.34
N HIS A 29 -0.97 -38.07 -13.17
CA HIS A 29 -1.25 -36.70 -12.70
C HIS A 29 -2.57 -36.63 -11.93
N ARG A 30 -3.60 -37.37 -12.37
CA ARG A 30 -4.87 -37.44 -11.65
C ARG A 30 -4.72 -38.03 -10.25
N LYS A 31 -3.98 -39.14 -10.10
CA LYS A 31 -3.75 -39.80 -8.80
C LYS A 31 -2.82 -38.98 -7.91
N ALA A 32 -1.74 -38.44 -8.47
CA ALA A 32 -0.77 -37.61 -7.76
C ALA A 32 -1.39 -36.29 -7.28
N GLY A 33 -2.32 -35.70 -8.04
CA GLY A 33 -3.01 -34.47 -7.69
C GLY A 33 -4.24 -34.62 -6.77
N MET A 34 -4.61 -35.84 -6.36
CA MET A 34 -5.73 -36.05 -5.43
C MET A 34 -5.51 -35.38 -4.06
N PRO A 35 -4.35 -35.53 -3.40
CA PRO A 35 -4.08 -34.88 -2.11
C PRO A 35 -4.20 -33.36 -2.17
N VAL A 36 -3.74 -32.73 -3.26
CA VAL A 36 -3.82 -31.27 -3.45
C VAL A 36 -5.27 -30.77 -3.35
N ARG A 37 -6.24 -31.52 -3.88
CA ARG A 37 -7.67 -31.17 -3.79
C ARG A 37 -8.18 -31.18 -2.36
N TRP A 38 -7.76 -32.19 -1.59
CA TRP A 38 -8.12 -32.30 -0.18
C TRP A 38 -7.49 -31.18 0.62
N TRP A 39 -6.23 -30.82 0.37
CA TRP A 39 -5.60 -29.67 1.04
C TRP A 39 -6.30 -28.35 0.73
N PHE A 40 -6.70 -28.08 -0.52
CA PHE A 40 -7.49 -26.89 -0.82
C PHE A 40 -8.84 -26.87 -0.10
N ALA A 41 -9.50 -28.03 0.01
CA ALA A 41 -10.73 -28.14 0.81
C ALA A 41 -10.45 -27.88 2.31
N SER A 42 -9.39 -28.47 2.86
CA SER A 42 -8.98 -28.26 4.26
C SER A 42 -8.58 -26.82 4.54
N ILE A 43 -7.92 -26.11 3.61
CA ILE A 43 -7.58 -24.69 3.74
C ILE A 43 -8.86 -23.85 3.81
N ILE A 44 -9.87 -24.16 3.01
CA ILE A 44 -11.17 -23.43 3.05
C ILE A 44 -11.85 -23.66 4.39
N VAL A 45 -11.93 -24.91 4.85
CA VAL A 45 -12.51 -25.23 6.15
C VAL A 45 -11.74 -24.53 7.26
N ALA A 46 -10.42 -24.64 7.27
CA ALA A 46 -9.55 -23.98 8.23
C ALA A 46 -9.74 -22.45 8.20
N ALA A 47 -9.87 -21.82 7.02
CA ALA A 47 -10.06 -20.38 6.90
C ALA A 47 -11.39 -19.91 7.51
N LEU A 48 -12.43 -20.75 7.47
CA LEU A 48 -13.71 -20.44 8.10
C LEU A 48 -13.69 -20.61 9.63
N ILE A 49 -12.94 -21.58 10.14
CA ILE A 49 -12.91 -21.91 11.58
C ILE A 49 -11.71 -21.33 12.33
N HIS A 50 -10.73 -20.73 11.63
CA HIS A 50 -9.48 -20.26 12.23
C HIS A 50 -9.63 -19.34 13.44
N PRO A 51 -10.69 -18.50 13.61
CA PRO A 51 -10.84 -17.68 14.80
C PRO A 51 -11.12 -18.52 16.06
N PHE A 52 -11.60 -19.75 15.89
CA PHE A 52 -11.95 -20.67 16.97
C PHE A 52 -10.89 -21.75 17.20
N VAL A 53 -9.79 -21.73 16.44
CA VAL A 53 -8.72 -22.71 16.51
C VAL A 53 -7.47 -22.05 17.08
N THR A 54 -6.93 -22.63 18.15
CA THR A 54 -5.62 -22.24 18.70
C THR A 54 -4.56 -22.35 17.60
N ASP A 55 -3.71 -21.33 17.47
CA ASP A 55 -2.72 -21.20 16.40
C ASP A 55 -3.32 -21.21 14.97
N GLY A 56 -4.54 -20.69 14.77
CA GLY A 56 -5.23 -20.68 13.47
C GLY A 56 -4.41 -20.09 12.31
N ARG A 57 -3.56 -19.08 12.57
CA ARG A 57 -2.63 -18.52 11.58
C ARG A 57 -1.54 -19.53 11.17
N TRP A 58 -0.93 -20.21 12.14
CA TRP A 58 0.05 -21.26 11.88
C TRP A 58 -0.56 -22.37 11.03
N LEU A 59 -1.78 -22.80 11.38
CA LEU A 59 -2.51 -23.84 10.67
C LEU A 59 -2.74 -23.45 9.20
N LEU A 60 -3.24 -22.24 8.93
CA LEU A 60 -3.47 -21.76 7.57
C LEU A 60 -2.20 -21.70 6.74
N VAL A 61 -1.12 -21.14 7.30
CA VAL A 61 0.17 -21.05 6.63
C VAL A 61 0.67 -22.45 6.28
N HIS A 62 0.65 -23.41 7.21
CA HIS A 62 1.19 -24.76 6.98
C HIS A 62 0.30 -25.64 6.11
N LEU A 63 -1.03 -25.53 6.20
CA LEU A 63 -1.92 -26.23 5.26
C LEU A 63 -1.67 -25.77 3.82
N PHE A 64 -1.38 -24.48 3.63
CA PHE A 64 -1.02 -23.95 2.33
C PHE A 64 0.41 -24.32 1.89
N THR A 65 1.43 -23.98 2.67
CA THR A 65 2.85 -24.16 2.31
C THR A 65 3.26 -25.63 2.35
N LEU A 66 3.02 -26.31 3.47
CA LEU A 66 3.38 -27.71 3.65
C LEU A 66 2.38 -28.63 2.91
N GLY A 67 1.08 -28.35 2.95
CA GLY A 67 0.06 -29.14 2.25
C GLY A 67 0.03 -28.91 0.73
N ALA A 68 -0.53 -27.78 0.28
CA ALA A 68 -0.81 -27.53 -1.14
C ALA A 68 0.46 -27.28 -1.98
N VAL A 69 1.37 -26.44 -1.48
CA VAL A 69 2.58 -26.01 -2.23
C VAL A 69 3.61 -27.12 -2.32
N THR A 70 3.96 -27.79 -1.21
CA THR A 70 4.93 -28.91 -1.25
C THR A 70 4.48 -30.02 -2.20
N ASN A 71 3.21 -30.44 -2.13
CA ASN A 71 2.67 -31.41 -3.08
C ASN A 71 2.79 -30.92 -4.53
N SER A 72 2.50 -29.64 -4.78
CA SER A 72 2.65 -29.03 -6.11
C SER A 72 4.10 -29.04 -6.59
N ILE A 73 5.07 -28.69 -5.73
CA ILE A 73 6.51 -28.72 -6.05
C ILE A 73 6.94 -30.14 -6.42
N LEU A 74 6.54 -31.17 -5.67
CA LEU A 74 6.90 -32.55 -5.99
C LEU A 74 6.32 -33.03 -7.33
N ILE A 75 5.05 -32.72 -7.59
CA ILE A 75 4.35 -33.15 -8.81
C ILE A 75 4.90 -32.42 -10.04
N TRP A 76 4.95 -31.09 -9.97
CA TRP A 76 5.33 -30.24 -11.10
C TRP A 76 6.83 -30.16 -11.29
N GLY A 77 7.62 -30.16 -10.22
CA GLY A 77 9.09 -30.26 -10.30
C GLY A 77 9.51 -31.53 -11.03
N ARG A 78 8.87 -32.67 -10.72
CA ARG A 78 9.08 -33.92 -11.47
C ARG A 78 8.70 -33.78 -12.95
N HIS A 79 7.50 -33.24 -13.22
CA HIS A 79 7.00 -33.07 -14.58
C HIS A 79 7.91 -32.16 -15.43
N PHE A 80 8.36 -31.05 -14.87
CA PHE A 80 9.29 -30.14 -15.54
C PHE A 80 10.65 -30.78 -15.74
N THR A 81 11.17 -31.50 -14.76
CA THR A 81 12.45 -32.22 -14.90
C THR A 81 12.40 -33.20 -16.08
N GLU A 82 11.33 -33.98 -16.20
CA GLU A 82 11.13 -34.89 -17.34
C GLU A 82 11.08 -34.15 -18.68
N LYS A 83 10.34 -33.04 -18.74
CA LYS A 83 10.22 -32.25 -19.98
C LYS A 83 11.51 -31.54 -20.37
N LEU A 84 12.18 -30.89 -19.41
CA LEU A 84 13.37 -30.08 -19.63
C LEU A 84 14.59 -30.94 -19.94
N LEU A 85 14.75 -32.09 -19.26
CA LEU A 85 15.85 -33.02 -19.52
C LEU A 85 15.55 -34.02 -20.64
N LYS A 86 14.29 -34.10 -21.08
CA LYS A 86 13.77 -35.08 -22.06
C LYS A 86 13.97 -36.52 -21.58
N ILE A 87 13.51 -36.80 -20.36
CA ILE A 87 13.61 -38.12 -19.71
C ILE A 87 12.21 -38.76 -19.65
N ASP A 88 12.11 -40.03 -20.05
CA ASP A 88 10.91 -40.84 -19.86
C ASP A 88 11.08 -41.80 -18.67
N VAL A 89 10.19 -41.68 -17.69
CA VAL A 89 10.26 -42.49 -16.46
C VAL A 89 9.55 -43.84 -16.65
N PRO A 90 10.22 -44.98 -16.35
CA PRO A 90 9.61 -46.29 -16.40
C PRO A 90 8.39 -46.42 -15.47
N VAL A 91 7.43 -47.27 -15.85
CA VAL A 91 6.15 -47.43 -15.14
C VAL A 91 6.31 -47.88 -13.69
N GLY A 92 7.32 -48.70 -13.37
CA GLY A 92 7.62 -49.12 -11.99
C GLY A 92 7.97 -47.94 -11.09
N ASN A 93 8.78 -47.01 -11.59
CA ASN A 93 9.23 -45.83 -10.85
C ASN A 93 8.08 -44.84 -10.59
N ARG A 94 7.00 -44.87 -11.39
CA ARG A 94 5.78 -44.07 -11.15
C ARG A 94 5.03 -44.51 -9.89
N LYS A 95 5.04 -45.81 -9.57
CA LYS A 95 4.42 -46.32 -8.34
C LYS A 95 5.18 -45.83 -7.12
N ILE A 96 6.51 -45.87 -7.17
CA ILE A 96 7.39 -45.35 -6.10
C ILE A 96 7.18 -43.85 -5.90
N GLN A 97 7.07 -43.09 -6.99
CA GLN A 97 6.75 -41.65 -6.90
C GLN A 97 5.39 -41.38 -6.25
N LEU A 98 4.37 -42.16 -6.59
CA LEU A 98 3.05 -42.04 -5.95
C LEU A 98 3.13 -42.40 -4.47
N ALA A 99 3.80 -43.50 -4.11
CA ALA A 99 4.00 -43.91 -2.73
C ALA A 99 4.69 -42.81 -1.91
N ASN A 100 5.71 -42.16 -2.48
CA ASN A 100 6.39 -41.03 -1.84
C ASN A 100 5.46 -39.82 -1.62
N ILE A 101 4.58 -39.51 -2.58
CA ILE A 101 3.58 -38.43 -2.41
C ILE A 101 2.60 -38.79 -1.27
N TYR A 102 2.10 -40.03 -1.21
CA TYR A 102 1.22 -40.43 -0.11
C TYR A 102 1.94 -40.44 1.24
N LEU A 103 3.20 -40.90 1.28
CA LEU A 103 4.05 -40.86 2.48
C LEU A 103 4.25 -39.43 2.98
N LEU A 104 4.54 -38.49 2.07
CA LEU A 104 4.61 -37.06 2.40
C LEU A 104 3.31 -36.62 3.10
N ASN A 105 2.15 -36.93 2.53
CA ASN A 105 0.87 -36.50 3.10
C ASN A 105 0.57 -37.13 4.46
N VAL A 106 0.97 -38.38 4.69
CA VAL A 106 0.91 -39.00 6.03
C VAL A 106 1.78 -38.22 7.02
N GLY A 107 3.00 -37.86 6.63
CA GLY A 107 3.89 -37.01 7.44
C GLY A 107 3.27 -35.65 7.75
N ILE A 108 2.69 -34.97 6.75
CA ILE A 108 2.05 -33.66 6.93
C ILE A 108 0.88 -33.75 7.91
N VAL A 109 0.00 -34.76 7.74
CA VAL A 109 -1.13 -34.97 8.66
C VAL A 109 -0.64 -35.22 10.07
N ALA A 110 0.39 -36.05 10.26
CA ALA A 110 0.99 -36.29 11.57
C ALA A 110 1.58 -35.01 12.18
N THR A 111 2.26 -34.16 11.40
CA THR A 111 2.78 -32.86 11.86
C THR A 111 1.66 -31.93 12.31
N VAL A 112 0.60 -31.80 11.52
CA VAL A 112 -0.54 -30.91 11.83
C VAL A 112 -1.29 -31.41 13.07
N VAL A 113 -1.63 -32.70 13.13
CA VAL A 113 -2.32 -33.29 14.28
C VAL A 113 -1.46 -33.20 15.53
N GLY A 114 -0.17 -33.48 15.42
CA GLY A 114 0.79 -33.34 16.52
C GLY A 114 0.82 -31.93 17.07
N LYS A 115 0.92 -30.90 16.21
CA LYS A 115 0.97 -29.50 16.67
C LYS A 115 -0.36 -29.03 17.27
N LEU A 116 -1.50 -29.39 16.67
CA LEU A 116 -2.82 -29.01 17.18
C LEU A 116 -3.15 -29.68 18.51
N GLY A 117 -2.63 -30.89 18.74
CA GLY A 117 -2.75 -31.59 20.02
C GLY A 117 -1.67 -31.24 21.06
N ASP A 118 -0.73 -30.33 20.73
CA ASP A 118 0.47 -30.03 21.51
C ASP A 118 1.35 -31.28 21.83
N TRP A 119 1.34 -32.25 20.92
CA TRP A 119 2.10 -33.50 21.01
C TRP A 119 3.40 -33.38 20.21
N TRP A 120 4.39 -32.68 20.78
CA TRP A 120 5.67 -32.44 20.11
C TRP A 120 6.36 -33.69 19.53
N PRO A 121 6.31 -34.90 20.16
CA PRO A 121 6.94 -36.09 19.56
C PRO A 121 6.25 -36.51 18.26
N VAL A 122 4.91 -36.39 18.20
CA VAL A 122 4.12 -36.68 17.00
C VAL A 122 4.46 -35.66 15.91
N THR A 123 4.59 -34.38 16.28
CA THR A 123 5.01 -33.32 15.36
C THR A 123 6.39 -33.61 14.77
N THR A 124 7.35 -34.00 15.61
CA THR A 124 8.72 -34.35 15.19
C THR A 124 8.74 -35.57 14.26
N VAL A 125 8.00 -36.64 14.59
CA VAL A 125 7.89 -37.83 13.71
C VAL A 125 7.27 -37.45 12.37
N GLY A 126 6.18 -36.68 12.37
CA GLY A 126 5.57 -36.18 11.14
C GLY A 126 6.55 -35.36 10.29
N ALA A 127 7.27 -34.42 10.91
CA ALA A 127 8.25 -33.57 10.23
C ALA A 127 9.43 -34.37 9.67
N ALA A 128 9.89 -35.40 10.38
CA ALA A 128 10.93 -36.32 9.90
C ALA A 128 10.45 -37.10 8.67
N VAL A 129 9.20 -37.60 8.67
CA VAL A 129 8.61 -38.29 7.51
C VAL A 129 8.51 -37.35 6.30
N VAL A 130 8.09 -36.10 6.50
CA VAL A 130 8.10 -35.06 5.47
C VAL A 130 9.52 -34.86 4.91
N GLY A 131 10.50 -34.65 5.79
CA GLY A 131 11.90 -34.44 5.43
C GLY A 131 12.46 -35.60 4.60
N VAL A 132 12.21 -36.85 5.01
CA VAL A 132 12.63 -38.05 4.27
C VAL A 132 11.98 -38.13 2.89
N ALA A 133 10.66 -37.88 2.80
CA ALA A 133 9.95 -37.94 1.52
C ALA A 133 10.46 -36.89 0.52
N VAL A 134 10.83 -35.70 0.99
CA VAL A 134 11.37 -34.63 0.11
C VAL A 134 12.86 -34.80 -0.16
N ALA A 135 13.65 -35.32 0.79
CA ALA A 135 15.04 -35.71 0.55
C ALA A 135 15.15 -36.80 -0.54
N TRP A 136 14.26 -37.80 -0.50
CA TRP A 136 14.13 -38.78 -1.58
C TRP A 136 13.82 -38.13 -2.93
N HIS A 137 12.92 -37.13 -2.93
CA HIS A 137 12.60 -36.37 -4.13
C HIS A 137 13.83 -35.61 -4.66
N ALA A 138 14.58 -34.92 -3.79
CA ALA A 138 15.81 -34.22 -4.13
C ALA A 138 16.84 -35.16 -4.76
N PHE A 139 17.06 -36.33 -4.15
CA PHE A 139 17.95 -37.36 -4.69
C PHE A 139 17.49 -37.85 -6.07
N SER A 140 16.19 -38.10 -6.24
CA SER A 140 15.65 -38.53 -7.53
C SER A 140 15.84 -37.50 -8.63
N LEU A 141 15.67 -36.20 -8.34
CA LEU A 141 15.90 -35.13 -9.32
C LEU A 141 17.39 -34.92 -9.57
N GLY A 142 18.22 -34.97 -8.52
CA GLY A 142 19.67 -34.79 -8.60
C GLY A 142 20.34 -35.85 -9.45
N ARG A 143 19.94 -37.12 -9.30
CA ARG A 143 20.43 -38.22 -10.15
C ARG A 143 20.10 -37.98 -11.63
N ASP A 144 18.88 -37.53 -11.92
CA ASP A 144 18.44 -37.24 -13.29
C ASP A 144 19.18 -36.01 -13.87
N LEU A 145 19.45 -35.01 -13.04
CA LEU A 145 20.26 -33.82 -13.39
C LEU A 145 21.70 -34.19 -13.71
N VAL A 146 22.38 -34.97 -12.86
CA VAL A 146 23.75 -35.44 -13.08
C VAL A 146 23.84 -36.22 -14.39
N ALA A 147 22.86 -37.09 -14.66
CA ALA A 147 22.83 -37.89 -15.88
C ALA A 147 22.57 -37.08 -17.18
N LYS A 148 22.01 -35.86 -17.08
CA LYS A 148 21.62 -35.02 -18.23
C LYS A 148 22.02 -33.55 -18.08
N ARG A 149 23.15 -33.28 -17.43
CA ARG A 149 23.62 -31.93 -17.07
C ARG A 149 23.86 -31.00 -18.25
N ASP A 150 24.16 -31.54 -19.43
CA ASP A 150 24.48 -30.76 -20.64
C ASP A 150 23.22 -30.27 -21.39
N ARG A 151 22.01 -30.55 -20.88
CA ARG A 151 20.77 -30.06 -21.49
C ARG A 151 20.61 -28.54 -21.25
N PRO A 152 20.10 -27.77 -22.23
CA PRO A 152 20.01 -26.30 -22.14
C PRO A 152 19.27 -25.76 -20.90
N PHE A 153 18.32 -26.51 -20.36
CA PHE A 153 17.51 -26.11 -19.19
C PHE A 153 17.82 -26.92 -17.92
N ALA A 154 18.97 -27.60 -17.88
CA ALA A 154 19.41 -28.35 -16.69
C ALA A 154 19.55 -27.44 -15.46
N ILE A 155 19.88 -26.16 -15.65
CA ILE A 155 19.99 -25.19 -14.56
C ILE A 155 18.66 -24.95 -13.82
N SER A 156 17.51 -25.00 -14.51
CA SER A 156 16.20 -24.92 -13.86
C SER A 156 15.94 -26.14 -12.98
N VAL A 157 16.46 -27.31 -13.36
CA VAL A 157 16.38 -28.52 -12.53
C VAL A 157 17.30 -28.41 -11.31
N ALA A 158 18.48 -27.79 -11.44
CA ALA A 158 19.35 -27.52 -10.30
C ALA A 158 18.66 -26.68 -9.22
N HIS A 159 17.81 -25.72 -9.61
CA HIS A 159 16.99 -24.96 -8.65
C HIS A 159 15.98 -25.85 -7.91
N TYR A 160 15.32 -26.80 -8.59
CA TYR A 160 14.41 -27.76 -7.93
C TYR A 160 15.15 -28.68 -6.97
N VAL A 161 16.35 -29.13 -7.34
CA VAL A 161 17.19 -29.96 -6.46
C VAL A 161 17.60 -29.17 -5.23
N ALA A 162 18.12 -27.95 -5.41
CA ALA A 162 18.52 -27.07 -4.31
C ALA A 162 17.35 -26.75 -3.38
N SER A 163 16.19 -26.39 -3.94
CA SER A 163 14.92 -26.25 -3.22
C SER A 163 14.64 -27.48 -2.35
N ALA A 164 14.56 -28.67 -2.97
CA ALA A 164 14.19 -29.89 -2.26
C ALA A 164 15.22 -30.32 -1.19
N CYS A 165 16.48 -29.91 -1.30
CA CYS A 165 17.49 -30.13 -0.26
C CYS A 165 17.28 -29.25 0.98
N LEU A 166 16.61 -28.11 0.86
CA LEU A 166 16.39 -27.18 1.98
C LEU A 166 15.22 -27.58 2.87
N LEU A 167 14.15 -28.19 2.33
CA LEU A 167 12.98 -28.57 3.13
C LEU A 167 13.32 -29.53 4.30
N PRO A 168 14.18 -30.56 4.16
CA PRO A 168 14.56 -31.41 5.29
C PRO A 168 15.19 -30.62 6.45
N ILE A 169 15.98 -29.58 6.15
CA ILE A 169 16.57 -28.69 7.15
C ILE A 169 15.46 -27.88 7.81
N GLY A 170 14.57 -27.27 7.02
CA GLY A 170 13.44 -26.51 7.55
C GLY A 170 12.45 -27.35 8.34
N ALA A 171 12.25 -28.63 7.98
CA ALA A 171 11.43 -29.58 8.73
C ALA A 171 12.06 -29.92 10.09
N ALA A 172 13.39 -30.06 10.15
CA ALA A 172 14.11 -30.23 11.41
C ALA A 172 13.97 -28.99 12.32
N LEU A 173 14.14 -27.78 11.75
CA LEU A 173 13.92 -26.52 12.49
C LEU A 173 12.48 -26.43 13.02
N GLY A 174 11.48 -26.79 12.20
CA GLY A 174 10.07 -26.81 12.62
C GLY A 174 9.78 -27.82 13.72
N ALA A 175 10.44 -28.99 13.69
CA ALA A 175 10.35 -29.98 14.76
C ALA A 175 10.97 -29.50 16.08
N ILE A 176 12.09 -28.76 16.01
CA ILE A 176 12.74 -28.17 17.18
C ILE A 176 11.86 -27.07 17.78
N LEU A 177 11.28 -26.20 16.93
CA LEU A 177 10.32 -25.16 17.33
C LEU A 177 9.12 -25.72 18.08
N ALA A 178 8.62 -26.89 17.67
CA ALA A 178 7.51 -27.58 18.35
C ALA A 178 7.93 -28.26 19.66
N SER A 179 9.23 -28.42 19.93
CA SER A 179 9.74 -29.10 21.12
C SER A 179 9.94 -28.13 22.29
N PRO A 180 10.07 -28.63 23.55
CA PRO A 180 10.36 -27.78 24.70
C PRO A 180 11.62 -26.91 24.55
N LYS A 181 12.63 -27.39 23.80
CA LYS A 181 13.87 -26.66 23.53
C LYS A 181 13.67 -25.44 22.62
N GLY A 182 12.62 -25.45 21.79
CA GLY A 182 12.30 -24.34 20.88
C GLY A 182 11.74 -23.11 21.58
N LYS A 183 11.27 -23.23 22.84
CA LYS A 183 10.66 -22.10 23.57
C LYS A 183 11.66 -21.02 23.96
N ALA A 184 12.93 -21.37 24.19
CA ALA A 184 13.97 -20.43 24.62
C ALA A 184 14.65 -19.69 23.46
N LEU A 185 14.51 -20.18 22.23
CA LEU A 185 15.16 -19.67 21.01
C LEU A 185 14.12 -19.42 19.91
N HIS A 186 12.89 -19.06 20.30
CA HIS A 186 11.72 -19.13 19.42
C HIS A 186 11.86 -18.23 18.19
N ASP A 187 12.25 -16.97 18.39
CA ASP A 187 12.29 -15.97 17.32
C ASP A 187 13.43 -16.25 16.32
N ASP A 188 14.62 -16.55 16.84
CA ASP A 188 15.81 -16.94 16.06
C ASP A 188 15.55 -18.20 15.20
N LEU A 189 14.97 -19.23 15.81
CA LEU A 189 14.62 -20.47 15.11
C LEU A 189 13.50 -20.25 14.09
N LEU A 190 12.57 -19.33 14.36
CA LEU A 190 11.48 -18.99 13.44
C LEU A 190 12.03 -18.28 12.20
N LEU A 191 12.95 -17.32 12.35
CA LEU A 191 13.59 -16.64 11.23
C LEU A 191 14.36 -17.61 10.33
N ALA A 192 15.14 -18.52 10.93
CA ALA A 192 15.84 -19.56 10.18
C ALA A 192 14.86 -20.51 9.46
N HIS A 193 13.77 -20.92 10.14
CA HIS A 193 12.74 -21.79 9.58
C HIS A 193 12.03 -21.14 8.38
N GLU A 194 11.60 -19.88 8.51
CA GLU A 194 10.93 -19.14 7.44
C GLU A 194 11.86 -18.91 6.25
N THR A 195 13.12 -18.53 6.49
CA THR A 195 14.09 -18.29 5.42
C THR A 195 14.37 -19.57 4.62
N VAL A 196 14.63 -20.68 5.31
CA VAL A 196 14.93 -21.97 4.63
C VAL A 196 13.72 -22.50 3.87
N ASN A 197 12.50 -22.36 4.40
CA ASN A 197 11.30 -22.95 3.78
C ASN A 197 10.62 -22.04 2.75
N LEU A 198 10.40 -20.77 3.09
CA LEU A 198 9.61 -19.85 2.26
C LEU A 198 10.46 -19.22 1.17
N ILE A 199 11.65 -18.74 1.51
CA ILE A 199 12.58 -18.14 0.55
C ILE A 199 13.41 -19.23 -0.15
N GLY A 200 13.86 -20.23 0.61
CA GLY A 200 14.64 -21.35 0.08
C GLY A 200 13.81 -22.39 -0.67
N PHE A 201 13.09 -23.25 0.03
CA PHE A 201 12.34 -24.34 -0.60
C PHE A 201 11.30 -23.82 -1.62
N LEU A 202 10.38 -22.93 -1.22
CA LEU A 202 9.39 -22.38 -2.14
C LEU A 202 10.03 -21.44 -3.17
N GLY A 203 10.85 -20.47 -2.73
CA GLY A 203 11.43 -19.48 -3.63
C GLY A 203 12.34 -20.07 -4.72
N LEU A 204 13.24 -21.00 -4.39
CA LEU A 204 14.10 -21.62 -5.41
C LEU A 204 13.29 -22.46 -6.41
N ALA A 205 12.26 -23.19 -5.96
CA ALA A 205 11.37 -23.93 -6.86
C ALA A 205 10.60 -22.99 -7.81
N ALA A 206 10.12 -21.86 -7.28
CA ALA A 206 9.48 -20.81 -8.07
C ALA A 206 10.45 -20.23 -9.11
N CYS A 207 11.65 -19.83 -8.70
CA CYS A 207 12.69 -19.28 -9.58
C CYS A 207 13.03 -20.27 -10.72
N GLY A 208 13.27 -21.54 -10.39
CA GLY A 208 13.51 -22.61 -11.37
C GLY A 208 12.40 -22.75 -12.41
N THR A 209 11.15 -22.63 -11.98
CA THR A 209 9.97 -22.65 -12.85
C THR A 209 9.91 -21.41 -13.74
N LEU A 210 10.03 -20.23 -13.14
CA LEU A 210 9.87 -18.93 -13.83
C LEU A 210 10.96 -18.69 -14.88
N ILE A 211 12.18 -19.19 -14.69
CA ILE A 211 13.23 -19.12 -15.72
C ILE A 211 12.72 -19.61 -17.08
N THR A 212 11.92 -20.68 -17.10
CA THR A 212 11.42 -21.27 -18.36
C THR A 212 9.97 -20.89 -18.67
N MET A 213 9.14 -20.71 -17.65
CA MET A 213 7.70 -20.46 -17.83
C MET A 213 7.36 -18.99 -17.94
N PHE A 214 8.14 -18.06 -17.38
CA PHE A 214 7.82 -16.64 -17.45
C PHE A 214 7.76 -16.13 -18.90
N PRO A 215 8.74 -16.40 -19.78
CA PRO A 215 8.63 -16.00 -21.20
C PRO A 215 7.46 -16.68 -21.90
N ALA A 216 7.14 -17.93 -21.53
CA ALA A 216 6.01 -18.67 -22.12
C ALA A 216 4.66 -18.06 -21.73
N LEU A 217 4.49 -17.62 -20.48
CA LEU A 217 3.28 -16.92 -20.00
C LEU A 217 3.07 -15.59 -20.73
N TRP A 218 4.16 -14.84 -20.93
CA TRP A 218 4.16 -13.55 -21.61
C TRP A 218 4.21 -13.66 -23.14
N ARG A 219 4.29 -14.88 -23.67
CA ARG A 219 4.41 -15.21 -25.10
C ARG A 219 5.59 -14.49 -25.78
N THR A 220 6.70 -14.35 -25.04
CA THR A 220 7.96 -13.77 -25.52
C THR A 220 9.05 -14.83 -25.66
N ARG A 221 10.15 -14.45 -26.30
CA ARG A 221 11.35 -15.29 -26.35
C ARG A 221 12.16 -15.13 -25.06
N MET A 222 12.89 -16.17 -24.71
CA MET A 222 13.84 -16.11 -23.60
C MET A 222 14.95 -15.10 -23.91
N SER A 223 15.26 -14.21 -22.95
CA SER A 223 16.33 -13.22 -23.11
C SER A 223 17.72 -13.89 -23.13
N PRO A 224 18.61 -13.51 -24.05
CA PRO A 224 19.99 -14.02 -24.09
C PRO A 224 20.83 -13.58 -22.89
N HIS A 225 20.41 -12.53 -22.17
CA HIS A 225 21.10 -11.99 -21.00
C HIS A 225 20.71 -12.67 -19.68
N SER A 226 19.97 -13.78 -19.71
CA SER A 226 19.57 -14.51 -18.51
C SER A 226 20.77 -15.13 -17.79
N ARG A 227 20.92 -14.89 -16.49
CA ARG A 227 22.04 -15.39 -15.65
C ARG A 227 21.57 -16.36 -14.55
N PRO A 228 20.92 -17.49 -14.88
CA PRO A 228 20.29 -18.36 -13.89
C PRO A 228 21.28 -19.07 -12.95
N LYS A 229 22.52 -19.31 -13.38
CA LYS A 229 23.57 -19.88 -12.51
C LYS A 229 23.99 -18.91 -11.41
N LEU A 230 24.18 -17.65 -11.77
CA LEU A 230 24.55 -16.60 -10.83
C LEU A 230 23.42 -16.36 -9.83
N ALA A 231 22.17 -16.26 -10.30
CA ALA A 231 21.01 -16.11 -9.44
C ALA A 231 20.93 -17.23 -8.39
N LEU A 232 21.07 -18.50 -8.79
CA LEU A 232 21.05 -19.64 -7.87
C LEU A 232 22.17 -19.56 -6.82
N ALA A 233 23.40 -19.25 -7.25
CA ALA A 233 24.55 -19.17 -6.35
C ALA A 233 24.35 -18.06 -5.30
N VAL A 234 23.95 -16.87 -5.75
CA VAL A 234 23.69 -15.72 -4.87
C VAL A 234 22.55 -16.02 -3.89
N GLN A 235 21.44 -16.59 -4.37
CA GLN A 235 20.31 -16.96 -3.50
C GLN A 235 20.70 -17.98 -2.44
N LEU A 236 21.47 -19.02 -2.80
CA LEU A 236 21.94 -20.03 -1.83
C LEU A 236 22.91 -19.44 -0.78
N ILE A 237 23.82 -18.56 -1.20
CA ILE A 237 24.74 -17.86 -0.28
C ILE A 237 23.94 -17.01 0.70
N GLY A 238 22.98 -16.21 0.22
CA GLY A 238 22.16 -15.37 1.08
C GLY A 238 21.28 -16.17 2.04
N ILE A 239 20.67 -17.27 1.58
CA ILE A 239 19.90 -18.20 2.45
C ILE A 239 20.79 -18.78 3.55
N ALA A 240 22.00 -19.21 3.21
CA ALA A 240 22.94 -19.76 4.18
C ALA A 240 23.37 -18.70 5.21
N ILE A 241 23.72 -17.49 4.76
CA ILE A 241 24.13 -16.40 5.64
C ILE A 241 23.00 -16.02 6.60
N THR A 242 21.77 -15.83 6.10
CA THR A 242 20.60 -15.49 6.92
C THR A 242 20.27 -16.61 7.91
N ALA A 243 20.32 -17.88 7.49
CA ALA A 243 20.05 -18.99 8.40
C ALA A 243 21.13 -19.11 9.49
N ILE A 244 22.39 -18.80 9.17
CA ILE A 244 23.48 -18.79 10.17
C ILE A 244 23.35 -17.59 11.10
N GLY A 245 23.08 -16.39 10.57
CA GLY A 245 22.86 -15.16 11.36
C GLY A 245 21.76 -15.37 12.41
N ALA A 246 20.61 -15.85 11.96
CA ALA A 246 19.47 -16.16 12.82
C ALA A 246 19.81 -17.18 13.91
N LEU A 247 20.57 -18.24 13.60
CA LEU A 247 20.97 -19.26 14.57
C LEU A 247 22.09 -18.81 15.52
N THR A 248 22.75 -17.69 15.24
CA THR A 248 23.86 -17.14 16.03
C THR A 248 23.52 -15.80 16.68
N SER A 249 22.27 -15.34 16.52
CA SER A 249 21.73 -14.09 17.06
C SER A 249 22.54 -12.84 16.65
N PHE A 250 23.11 -12.85 15.43
CA PHE A 250 23.83 -11.71 14.86
C PHE A 250 22.94 -10.97 13.84
N ASN A 251 22.12 -10.03 14.33
CA ASN A 251 21.10 -9.30 13.55
C ASN A 251 21.63 -8.70 12.22
N TRP A 252 22.86 -8.16 12.22
CA TRP A 252 23.46 -7.58 11.01
C TRP A 252 23.74 -8.62 9.91
N LEU A 253 24.03 -9.89 10.27
CA LEU A 253 24.20 -10.97 9.31
C LEU A 253 22.86 -11.33 8.63
N ASP A 254 21.75 -11.19 9.35
CA ASP A 254 20.42 -11.43 8.79
C ASP A 254 20.05 -10.37 7.74
N SER A 255 20.31 -9.09 8.04
CA SER A 255 20.13 -8.01 7.06
C SER A 255 21.00 -8.24 5.81
N VAL A 256 22.29 -8.55 5.99
CA VAL A 256 23.22 -8.84 4.88
C VAL A 256 22.75 -10.05 4.07
N GLY A 257 22.37 -11.13 4.73
CA GLY A 257 21.88 -12.34 4.09
C GLY A 257 20.60 -12.09 3.28
N LEU A 258 19.61 -11.40 3.85
CA LEU A 258 18.38 -10.98 3.18
C LEU A 258 18.67 -10.05 2.00
N GLY A 259 19.61 -9.12 2.14
CA GLY A 259 20.06 -8.25 1.05
C GLY A 259 20.64 -9.04 -0.13
N ILE A 260 21.49 -10.04 0.16
CA ILE A 260 22.04 -10.94 -0.85
C ILE A 260 20.93 -11.75 -1.54
N ILE A 261 19.94 -12.26 -0.79
CA ILE A 261 18.78 -12.95 -1.36
C ILE A 261 18.02 -12.03 -2.32
N THR A 262 17.76 -10.79 -1.91
CA THR A 262 17.08 -9.75 -2.71
C THR A 262 17.82 -9.52 -4.02
N ILE A 263 19.14 -9.33 -3.98
CA ILE A 263 20.00 -9.18 -5.16
C ILE A 263 19.88 -10.41 -6.08
N GLY A 264 19.90 -11.61 -5.50
CA GLY A 264 19.74 -12.86 -6.25
C GLY A 264 18.41 -12.93 -7.01
N TRP A 265 17.31 -12.44 -6.43
CA TRP A 265 16.01 -12.34 -7.09
C TRP A 265 15.94 -11.22 -8.14
N VAL A 266 16.58 -10.07 -7.90
CA VAL A 266 16.71 -9.00 -8.90
C VAL A 266 17.45 -9.51 -10.14
N ILE A 267 18.57 -10.24 -9.96
CA ILE A 267 19.31 -10.86 -11.07
C ILE A 267 18.42 -11.79 -11.91
N ALA A 268 17.58 -12.59 -11.26
CA ALA A 268 16.64 -13.48 -11.94
C ALA A 268 15.52 -12.69 -12.66
N ALA A 269 15.07 -11.58 -12.09
CA ALA A 269 13.95 -10.78 -12.56
C ALA A 269 14.28 -9.83 -13.72
N ILE A 270 15.53 -9.37 -13.88
CA ILE A 270 15.94 -8.49 -15.00
C ILE A 270 15.44 -8.97 -16.39
N PRO A 271 15.69 -10.22 -16.83
CA PRO A 271 15.20 -10.70 -18.12
C PRO A 271 13.67 -10.81 -18.17
N TRP A 272 13.00 -10.98 -17.03
CA TRP A 272 11.54 -11.04 -16.93
C TRP A 272 10.92 -9.65 -17.05
N ALA A 273 11.51 -8.64 -16.40
CA ALA A 273 11.11 -7.23 -16.54
C ALA A 273 11.17 -6.78 -18.00
N HIS A 274 12.22 -7.17 -18.74
CA HIS A 274 12.30 -6.91 -20.17
C HIS A 274 11.14 -7.54 -20.96
N ASN A 275 10.71 -8.77 -20.61
CA ASN A 275 9.54 -9.40 -21.24
C ASN A 275 8.25 -8.60 -20.97
N VAL A 276 8.06 -8.16 -19.72
CA VAL A 276 6.92 -7.33 -19.32
C VAL A 276 6.92 -6.02 -20.09
N MET A 277 8.04 -5.29 -20.12
CA MET A 277 8.18 -4.03 -20.84
C MET A 277 7.96 -4.18 -22.35
N THR A 278 8.44 -5.27 -22.94
CA THR A 278 8.22 -5.57 -24.37
C THR A 278 6.74 -5.72 -24.68
N VAL A 279 5.99 -6.41 -23.81
CA VAL A 279 4.54 -6.59 -23.98
C VAL A 279 3.77 -5.33 -23.59
N ALA A 280 4.22 -4.54 -22.62
CA ALA A 280 3.56 -3.29 -22.23
C ALA A 280 3.52 -2.26 -23.39
N LYS A 281 4.53 -2.25 -24.25
CA LYS A 281 4.56 -1.41 -25.47
C LYS A 281 3.54 -1.83 -26.53
N ASP A 282 3.20 -3.12 -26.61
CA ASP A 282 2.18 -3.65 -27.54
C ASP A 282 1.40 -4.81 -26.89
N PRO A 283 0.41 -4.50 -26.02
CA PRO A 283 -0.22 -5.49 -25.14
C PRO A 283 -1.05 -6.54 -25.87
N ARG A 284 -1.69 -6.16 -26.99
CA ARG A 284 -2.68 -6.96 -27.75
C ARG A 284 -3.54 -7.85 -26.85
N ASP A 285 -3.50 -9.16 -27.05
CA ASP A 285 -4.20 -10.19 -26.28
C ASP A 285 -3.30 -10.85 -25.21
N ARG A 286 -2.05 -10.39 -25.03
CA ARG A 286 -1.01 -11.06 -24.24
C ARG A 286 -1.13 -10.90 -22.73
N LEU A 287 -1.91 -9.92 -22.27
CA LEU A 287 -2.21 -9.71 -20.86
C LEU A 287 -3.27 -10.71 -20.40
N SER A 288 -2.83 -11.71 -19.63
CA SER A 288 -3.67 -12.75 -19.05
C SER A 288 -3.42 -12.86 -17.55
N TYR A 289 -4.41 -13.34 -16.81
CA TYR A 289 -4.35 -13.55 -15.36
C TYR A 289 -3.11 -14.37 -14.93
N PRO A 290 -2.74 -15.48 -15.59
CA PRO A 290 -1.50 -16.20 -15.28
C PRO A 290 -0.23 -15.35 -15.38
N ALA A 291 -0.13 -14.54 -16.44
CA ALA A 291 1.05 -13.71 -16.71
C ALA A 291 1.17 -12.55 -15.71
N LEU A 292 0.06 -11.85 -15.45
CA LEU A 292 -0.02 -10.76 -14.48
C LEU A 292 0.23 -11.24 -13.05
N SER A 293 -0.36 -12.38 -12.67
CA SER A 293 -0.16 -12.98 -11.34
C SER A 293 1.30 -13.39 -11.11
N ALA A 294 1.96 -13.98 -12.12
CA ALA A 294 3.37 -14.35 -12.01
C ALA A 294 4.29 -13.13 -11.89
N ALA A 295 4.01 -12.04 -12.62
CA ALA A 295 4.79 -10.80 -12.51
C ALA A 295 4.59 -10.14 -11.14
N ALA A 296 3.34 -9.98 -10.69
CA ALA A 296 3.04 -9.40 -9.40
C ALA A 296 3.61 -10.22 -8.24
N ALA A 297 3.63 -11.55 -8.34
CA ALA A 297 4.25 -12.40 -7.32
C ALA A 297 5.76 -12.13 -7.16
N VAL A 298 6.48 -11.90 -8.26
CA VAL A 298 7.91 -11.55 -8.19
C VAL A 298 8.11 -10.16 -7.57
N VAL A 299 7.24 -9.19 -7.90
CA VAL A 299 7.28 -7.85 -7.30
C VAL A 299 7.03 -7.90 -5.80
N TRP A 300 5.99 -8.62 -5.35
CA TRP A 300 5.73 -8.82 -3.92
C TRP A 300 6.88 -9.46 -3.19
N LEU A 301 7.51 -10.48 -3.79
CA LEU A 301 8.66 -11.14 -3.18
C LEU A 301 9.84 -10.17 -3.02
N ILE A 302 10.25 -9.49 -4.10
CA ILE A 302 11.39 -8.57 -4.05
C ILE A 302 11.11 -7.39 -3.10
N GLY A 303 9.92 -6.79 -3.17
CA GLY A 303 9.53 -5.69 -2.30
C GLY A 303 9.51 -6.11 -0.82
N THR A 304 8.95 -7.28 -0.51
CA THR A 304 8.92 -7.78 0.87
C THR A 304 10.32 -8.10 1.39
N LEU A 305 11.18 -8.69 0.56
CA LEU A 305 12.57 -8.97 0.94
C LEU A 305 13.38 -7.68 1.14
N ALA A 306 13.17 -6.65 0.33
CA ALA A 306 13.81 -5.35 0.51
C ALA A 306 13.39 -4.70 1.84
N VAL A 307 12.10 -4.73 2.16
CA VAL A 307 11.61 -4.26 3.47
C VAL A 307 12.18 -5.11 4.61
N ALA A 308 12.27 -6.43 4.44
CA ALA A 308 12.88 -7.32 5.43
C ALA A 308 14.36 -6.99 5.66
N THR A 309 15.12 -6.70 4.60
CA THR A 309 16.53 -6.31 4.68
C THR A 309 16.72 -5.05 5.53
N VAL A 310 15.87 -4.03 5.35
CA VAL A 310 15.95 -2.78 6.12
C VAL A 310 15.53 -3.02 7.56
N LYS A 311 14.37 -3.67 7.77
CA LYS A 311 13.85 -3.91 9.12
C LYS A 311 14.74 -4.82 9.96
N ALA A 312 15.47 -5.75 9.35
CA ALA A 312 16.42 -6.61 10.06
C ALA A 312 17.62 -5.85 10.67
N LEU A 313 17.74 -4.53 10.46
CA LEU A 313 18.69 -3.67 11.17
C LEU A 313 18.17 -3.22 12.55
N ASP A 314 16.85 -3.30 12.79
CA ASP A 314 16.22 -2.92 14.05
C ASP A 314 16.22 -4.13 15.01
N ASP A 315 16.57 -3.91 16.29
CA ASP A 315 16.68 -4.96 17.31
C ASP A 315 15.34 -5.64 17.67
N GLY A 316 14.22 -5.18 17.12
CA GLY A 316 12.87 -5.73 17.28
C GLY A 316 12.29 -6.43 16.05
N PHE A 317 13.10 -6.76 15.04
CA PHE A 317 12.61 -7.35 13.80
C PHE A 317 12.01 -8.75 13.99
N VAL A 318 10.73 -8.90 13.65
CA VAL A 318 10.07 -10.22 13.58
C VAL A 318 9.62 -10.47 12.15
N ILE A 319 10.25 -11.45 11.47
CA ILE A 319 9.90 -11.84 10.09
C ILE A 319 8.44 -12.30 9.95
N SER A 320 7.83 -12.75 11.04
CA SER A 320 6.42 -13.14 11.09
C SER A 320 5.49 -11.99 10.64
N SER A 321 5.90 -10.73 10.79
CA SER A 321 5.17 -9.56 10.25
C SER A 321 5.08 -9.56 8.72
N LEU A 322 5.99 -10.26 8.03
CA LEU A 322 6.13 -10.30 6.57
C LEU A 322 5.69 -11.63 5.94
N THR A 323 5.30 -12.64 6.75
CA THR A 323 4.86 -13.94 6.24
C THR A 323 3.63 -13.84 5.34
N LEU A 324 2.66 -12.95 5.65
CA LEU A 324 1.42 -12.82 4.86
C LEU A 324 1.67 -12.24 3.45
N PRO A 325 2.43 -11.15 3.28
CA PRO A 325 2.88 -10.71 1.96
C PRO A 325 3.58 -11.81 1.14
N LEU A 326 4.45 -12.61 1.77
CA LEU A 326 5.16 -13.71 1.11
C LEU A 326 4.24 -14.89 0.76
N VAL A 327 3.31 -15.26 1.64
CA VAL A 327 2.39 -16.38 1.42
C VAL A 327 1.30 -16.02 0.42
N ILE A 328 0.68 -14.84 0.54
CA ILE A 328 -0.44 -14.42 -0.32
C ILE A 328 0.07 -13.78 -1.60
N GLY A 329 0.86 -12.70 -1.47
CA GLY A 329 1.34 -11.88 -2.59
C GLY A 329 2.28 -12.64 -3.51
N PHE A 330 3.13 -13.50 -2.96
CA PHE A 330 4.03 -14.37 -3.73
C PHE A 330 3.49 -15.81 -3.89
N GLY A 331 3.41 -16.60 -2.82
CA GLY A 331 3.16 -18.05 -2.89
C GLY A 331 1.81 -18.44 -3.52
N ALA A 332 0.70 -17.98 -2.95
CA ALA A 332 -0.66 -18.32 -3.37
C ALA A 332 -0.98 -17.77 -4.76
N GLN A 333 -0.67 -16.49 -4.97
CA GLN A 333 -0.85 -15.82 -6.26
C GLN A 333 -0.04 -16.53 -7.36
N LEU A 334 1.23 -16.87 -7.12
CA LEU A 334 2.04 -17.57 -8.11
C LEU A 334 1.49 -18.97 -8.40
N LEU A 335 1.16 -19.74 -7.36
CA LEU A 335 0.63 -21.09 -7.53
C LEU A 335 -0.66 -21.07 -8.38
N ILE A 336 -1.62 -20.20 -8.02
CA ILE A 336 -2.90 -20.10 -8.73
C ILE A 336 -2.70 -19.61 -10.17
N GLY A 337 -1.83 -18.61 -10.38
CA GLY A 337 -1.46 -18.13 -11.72
C GLY A 337 -0.84 -19.23 -12.58
N MET A 338 0.15 -19.94 -12.06
CA MET A 338 0.82 -21.05 -12.75
C MET A 338 -0.13 -22.21 -13.05
N MET A 339 -1.00 -22.58 -12.11
CA MET A 339 -1.96 -23.66 -12.30
C MET A 339 -3.04 -23.29 -13.32
N SER A 340 -3.36 -22.00 -13.43
CA SER A 340 -4.28 -21.51 -14.47
C SER A 340 -3.73 -21.73 -15.89
N GLN A 341 -2.41 -21.78 -16.05
CA GLN A 341 -1.75 -22.14 -17.32
C GLN A 341 -1.57 -23.65 -17.50
N LEU A 342 -1.07 -24.33 -16.45
CA LEU A 342 -0.59 -25.70 -16.57
C LEU A 342 -1.72 -26.75 -16.56
N LEU A 343 -2.82 -26.48 -15.86
CA LEU A 343 -3.91 -27.45 -15.74
C LEU A 343 -4.61 -27.72 -17.09
N PRO A 344 -5.05 -26.72 -17.88
CA PRO A 344 -5.60 -26.97 -19.21
C PRO A 344 -4.60 -27.68 -20.14
N ALA A 345 -3.33 -27.28 -20.08
CA ALA A 345 -2.26 -27.86 -20.89
C ALA A 345 -2.02 -29.35 -20.59
N THR A 346 -2.28 -29.81 -19.37
CA THR A 346 -2.11 -31.22 -18.96
C THR A 346 -3.34 -32.08 -19.23
N ILE A 347 -4.55 -31.52 -19.21
CA ILE A 347 -5.77 -32.20 -19.69
C ILE A 347 -5.62 -32.54 -21.19
N GLY A 348 -5.02 -31.63 -21.96
CA GLY A 348 -4.70 -31.82 -23.37
C GLY A 348 -5.90 -31.63 -24.30
N GLY A 349 -5.73 -31.94 -25.58
CA GLY A 349 -6.80 -31.82 -26.59
C GLY A 349 -6.49 -30.94 -27.79
N GLY A 350 -5.28 -30.38 -27.88
CA GLY A 350 -4.89 -29.48 -28.97
C GLY A 350 -5.18 -28.01 -28.64
N ALA A 351 -4.77 -27.11 -29.54
CA ALA A 351 -4.78 -25.67 -29.27
C ALA A 351 -6.19 -25.10 -28.98
N GLY A 352 -7.20 -25.53 -29.73
CA GLY A 352 -8.59 -25.07 -29.56
C GLY A 352 -9.18 -25.40 -28.19
N PRO A 353 -9.27 -26.69 -27.79
CA PRO A 353 -9.80 -27.05 -26.48
C PRO A 353 -9.00 -26.52 -25.29
N VAL A 354 -7.67 -26.45 -25.41
CA VAL A 354 -6.82 -25.85 -24.36
C VAL A 354 -7.11 -24.36 -24.22
N SER A 355 -7.24 -23.63 -25.33
CA SER A 355 -7.61 -22.21 -25.34
C SER A 355 -8.99 -21.97 -24.70
N ALA A 356 -9.97 -22.84 -24.98
CA ALA A 356 -11.29 -22.76 -24.35
C ALA A 356 -11.23 -22.90 -22.82
N GLY A 357 -10.40 -23.82 -22.31
CA GLY A 357 -10.17 -23.97 -20.87
C GLY A 357 -9.46 -22.75 -20.27
N MET A 358 -8.43 -22.23 -20.95
CA MET A 358 -7.69 -21.05 -20.50
C MET A 358 -8.58 -19.79 -20.44
N LYS A 359 -9.50 -19.62 -21.41
CA LYS A 359 -10.46 -18.51 -21.44
C LYS A 359 -11.37 -18.48 -20.21
N GLU A 360 -11.81 -19.64 -19.71
CA GLU A 360 -12.62 -19.68 -18.48
C GLU A 360 -11.79 -19.36 -17.23
N LEU A 361 -10.51 -19.75 -17.19
CA LEU A 361 -9.63 -19.43 -16.06
C LEU A 361 -9.21 -17.95 -16.03
N ASP A 362 -9.20 -17.30 -17.19
CA ASP A 362 -8.94 -15.86 -17.37
C ASP A 362 -10.19 -14.99 -17.11
N ARG A 363 -11.33 -15.60 -16.79
CA ARG A 363 -12.59 -14.88 -16.55
C ARG A 363 -12.46 -13.96 -15.33
N ALA A 364 -12.80 -12.69 -15.52
CA ALA A 364 -12.60 -11.62 -14.54
C ALA A 364 -11.15 -11.55 -14.01
N GLY A 365 -10.18 -11.92 -14.87
CA GLY A 365 -8.78 -12.05 -14.50
C GLY A 365 -8.19 -10.76 -13.95
N ALA A 366 -8.42 -9.62 -14.60
CA ALA A 366 -7.90 -8.34 -14.15
C ALA A 366 -8.52 -7.91 -12.82
N PHE A 367 -9.84 -8.11 -12.67
CA PHE A 367 -10.54 -7.82 -11.42
C PHE A 367 -9.95 -8.63 -10.27
N ARG A 368 -9.83 -9.95 -10.42
CA ARG A 368 -9.27 -10.84 -9.39
C ARG A 368 -7.83 -10.47 -9.05
N TRP A 369 -7.01 -10.18 -10.07
CA TRP A 369 -5.63 -9.74 -9.89
C TRP A 369 -5.54 -8.42 -9.13
N SER A 370 -6.34 -7.41 -9.50
CA SER A 370 -6.41 -6.14 -8.78
C SER A 370 -6.90 -6.31 -7.35
N THR A 371 -7.96 -7.09 -7.13
CA THR A 371 -8.47 -7.35 -5.77
C THR A 371 -7.41 -7.99 -4.88
N ILE A 372 -6.64 -8.97 -5.38
CA ILE A 372 -5.58 -9.63 -4.59
C ILE A 372 -4.46 -8.63 -4.24
N ASN A 373 -3.93 -7.90 -5.24
CA ASN A 373 -2.74 -7.07 -5.01
C ASN A 373 -3.08 -5.77 -4.26
N ILE A 374 -4.13 -5.08 -4.67
CA ILE A 374 -4.56 -3.82 -4.02
C ILE A 374 -5.17 -4.13 -2.67
N GLY A 375 -5.99 -5.17 -2.55
CA GLY A 375 -6.55 -5.59 -1.27
C GLY A 375 -5.46 -6.01 -0.26
N LEU A 376 -4.41 -6.71 -0.70
CA LEU A 376 -3.27 -7.03 0.18
C LEU A 376 -2.50 -5.77 0.59
N ALA A 377 -2.26 -4.83 -0.32
CA ALA A 377 -1.62 -3.55 0.00
C ALA A 377 -2.44 -2.74 1.01
N LEU A 378 -3.75 -2.62 0.80
CA LEU A 378 -4.69 -1.99 1.74
C LEU A 378 -4.68 -2.70 3.10
N TRP A 379 -4.66 -4.03 3.13
CA TRP A 379 -4.63 -4.78 4.39
C TRP A 379 -3.36 -4.51 5.22
N LEU A 380 -2.23 -4.22 4.56
CA LEU A 380 -0.96 -3.85 5.22
C LEU A 380 -0.96 -2.42 5.76
N MET A 381 -1.89 -1.56 5.33
CA MET A 381 -2.07 -0.22 5.88
C MET A 381 -2.73 -0.26 7.27
N PRO A 382 -2.60 0.80 8.09
CA PRO A 382 -3.25 0.90 9.39
C PRO A 382 -4.77 1.16 9.25
N LEU A 383 -5.51 0.22 8.65
CA LEU A 383 -6.97 0.29 8.51
C LEU A 383 -7.69 -0.19 9.80
N PRO A 384 -8.93 0.28 10.04
CA PRO A 384 -9.79 -0.24 11.10
C PRO A 384 -10.01 -1.76 11.03
N SER A 385 -10.24 -2.41 12.17
CA SER A 385 -10.27 -3.87 12.27
C SER A 385 -11.32 -4.52 11.36
N TRP A 386 -12.54 -3.99 11.31
CA TRP A 386 -13.58 -4.58 10.45
C TRP A 386 -13.28 -4.35 8.96
N THR A 387 -12.68 -3.21 8.60
CA THR A 387 -12.19 -2.94 7.25
C THR A 387 -11.13 -3.97 6.83
N LYS A 388 -10.18 -4.27 7.72
CA LYS A 388 -9.19 -5.35 7.48
C LYS A 388 -9.86 -6.70 7.28
N VAL A 389 -10.89 -7.02 8.06
CA VAL A 389 -11.68 -8.26 7.89
C VAL A 389 -12.37 -8.28 6.52
N ALA A 390 -13.06 -7.21 6.14
CA ALA A 390 -13.78 -7.12 4.87
C ALA A 390 -12.83 -7.22 3.66
N VAL A 391 -11.72 -6.49 3.69
CA VAL A 391 -10.67 -6.55 2.66
C VAL A 391 -10.06 -7.97 2.59
N SER A 392 -9.76 -8.59 3.74
CA SER A 392 -9.22 -9.96 3.77
C SER A 392 -10.21 -11.00 3.23
N ALA A 393 -11.52 -10.80 3.46
CA ALA A 393 -12.58 -11.66 2.92
C ALA A 393 -12.68 -11.52 1.40
N MET A 394 -12.56 -10.31 0.85
CA MET A 394 -12.52 -10.07 -0.59
C MET A 394 -11.30 -10.72 -1.26
N VAL A 395 -10.10 -10.54 -0.69
CA VAL A 395 -8.87 -11.17 -1.18
C VAL A 395 -9.02 -12.70 -1.16
N SER A 396 -9.55 -13.24 -0.06
CA SER A 396 -9.82 -14.68 0.07
C SER A 396 -10.81 -15.18 -0.97
N LEU A 397 -11.89 -14.44 -1.23
CA LEU A 397 -12.88 -14.78 -2.26
C LEU A 397 -12.26 -14.74 -3.67
N ALA A 398 -11.42 -13.75 -3.96
CA ALA A 398 -10.71 -13.65 -5.23
C ALA A 398 -9.75 -14.84 -5.47
N LEU A 399 -9.08 -15.32 -4.42
CA LEU A 399 -8.25 -16.53 -4.46
C LEU A 399 -9.11 -17.80 -4.64
N VAL A 400 -10.14 -17.99 -3.80
CA VAL A 400 -11.00 -19.19 -3.79
C VAL A 400 -11.83 -19.33 -5.07
N SER A 401 -12.19 -18.22 -5.72
CA SER A 401 -12.90 -18.22 -7.00
C SER A 401 -12.19 -19.03 -8.10
N TYR A 402 -10.90 -19.32 -7.95
CA TYR A 402 -10.16 -20.25 -8.82
C TYR A 402 -10.81 -21.65 -8.88
N LEU A 403 -11.32 -22.19 -7.77
CA LEU A 403 -11.87 -23.56 -7.72
C LEU A 403 -13.09 -23.78 -8.63
N PRO A 404 -14.16 -22.96 -8.57
CA PRO A 404 -15.27 -23.11 -9.52
C PRO A 404 -14.84 -22.84 -10.97
N LEU A 405 -13.87 -21.93 -11.20
CA LEU A 405 -13.33 -21.67 -12.53
C LEU A 405 -12.60 -22.89 -13.10
N VAL A 406 -11.88 -23.66 -12.29
CA VAL A 406 -11.29 -24.94 -12.70
C VAL A 406 -12.35 -25.93 -13.18
N GLY A 407 -13.47 -26.05 -12.45
CA GLY A 407 -14.59 -26.90 -12.84
C GLY A 407 -15.19 -26.48 -14.18
N ARG A 408 -15.41 -25.18 -14.37
CA ARG A 408 -15.90 -24.58 -15.63
C ARG A 408 -14.93 -24.79 -16.78
N ALA A 409 -13.64 -24.55 -16.56
CA ALA A 409 -12.59 -24.72 -17.55
C ALA A 409 -12.49 -26.18 -18.02
N ALA A 410 -12.54 -27.14 -17.10
CA ALA A 410 -12.57 -28.55 -17.44
C ALA A 410 -13.81 -28.91 -18.28
N LYS A 411 -15.00 -28.40 -17.92
CA LYS A 411 -16.23 -28.61 -18.68
C LYS A 411 -16.15 -28.02 -20.10
N ALA A 412 -15.66 -26.78 -20.22
CA ALA A 412 -15.49 -26.10 -21.50
C ALA A 412 -14.49 -26.83 -22.41
N GLN A 413 -13.35 -27.24 -21.87
CA GLN A 413 -12.31 -27.97 -22.61
C GLN A 413 -12.79 -29.36 -23.05
N ILE A 414 -13.52 -30.09 -22.21
CA ILE A 414 -14.10 -31.40 -22.59
C ILE A 414 -15.19 -31.21 -23.65
N GLY A 415 -16.00 -30.15 -23.57
CA GLY A 415 -16.99 -29.80 -24.59
C GLY A 415 -16.33 -29.55 -25.95
N ALA A 416 -15.36 -28.65 -26.01
CA ALA A 416 -14.61 -28.33 -27.22
C ALA A 416 -13.86 -29.55 -27.80
N LEU A 417 -13.35 -30.44 -26.93
CA LEU A 417 -12.78 -31.72 -27.33
C LEU A 417 -13.79 -32.60 -28.06
N ARG A 418 -15.00 -32.76 -27.50
CA ARG A 418 -16.07 -33.58 -28.10
C ARG A 418 -16.52 -33.00 -29.43
N GLU A 419 -16.66 -31.68 -29.53
CA GLU A 419 -17.01 -30.99 -30.78
C GLU A 419 -15.92 -31.16 -31.84
N SER A 420 -14.65 -30.98 -31.48
CA SER A 420 -13.52 -31.19 -32.41
C SER A 420 -13.43 -32.64 -32.90
N GLN A 421 -13.80 -33.61 -32.06
CA GLN A 421 -13.88 -35.02 -32.43
C GLN A 421 -15.05 -35.30 -33.37
N LYS A 422 -16.22 -34.69 -33.12
CA LYS A 422 -17.40 -34.80 -34.01
C LYS A 422 -17.14 -34.16 -35.38
N ALA A 423 -16.57 -32.95 -35.42
CA ALA A 423 -16.23 -32.27 -36.68
C ALA A 423 -15.22 -33.08 -37.50
N ARG A 424 -14.22 -33.70 -36.85
CA ARG A 424 -13.27 -34.62 -37.50
C ARG A 424 -13.93 -35.90 -38.01
N ALA A 425 -14.90 -36.44 -37.27
CA ALA A 425 -15.66 -37.61 -37.71
C ALA A 425 -16.55 -37.29 -38.93
N ASN A 426 -17.06 -36.07 -39.01
CA ASN A 426 -17.92 -35.60 -40.10
C ASN A 426 -17.15 -35.05 -41.33
N LYS A 427 -15.80 -35.10 -41.34
CA LYS A 427 -14.94 -34.51 -42.39
C LYS A 427 -15.22 -33.03 -42.69
N GLU A 428 -15.75 -32.29 -41.73
CA GLU A 428 -15.97 -30.85 -41.88
C GLU A 428 -14.65 -30.09 -41.74
N ALA A 429 -14.44 -29.06 -42.56
CA ALA A 429 -13.29 -28.17 -42.45
C ALA A 429 -13.28 -27.55 -41.04
N THR A 430 -12.22 -27.79 -40.28
CA THR A 430 -12.09 -27.25 -38.93
C THR A 430 -12.13 -25.72 -38.99
N ARG A 431 -13.19 -25.12 -38.43
CA ARG A 431 -13.35 -23.67 -38.28
C ARG A 431 -12.08 -23.07 -37.66
N ASN A 432 -11.62 -21.96 -38.24
CA ASN A 432 -10.47 -21.20 -37.78
C ASN A 432 -10.51 -20.92 -36.26
N PRO A 433 -9.34 -20.83 -35.60
CA PRO A 433 -9.28 -20.56 -34.17
C PRO A 433 -10.07 -19.29 -33.84
N VAL A 434 -10.91 -19.39 -32.82
CA VAL A 434 -11.73 -18.28 -32.29
C VAL A 434 -10.81 -17.07 -32.06
N GLU A 435 -11.08 -15.96 -32.77
CA GLU A 435 -10.34 -14.72 -32.63
C GLU A 435 -10.45 -14.18 -31.20
N LEU A 436 -9.30 -14.02 -30.53
CA LEU A 436 -9.13 -13.33 -29.25
C LEU A 436 -8.95 -11.81 -29.49
N HIS A 437 -9.93 -11.13 -30.09
CA HIS A 437 -9.78 -9.71 -30.45
C HIS A 437 -10.47 -8.70 -29.51
N ALA A 438 -10.75 -9.05 -28.24
CA ALA A 438 -11.49 -8.13 -27.34
C ALA A 438 -11.03 -8.09 -25.87
N THR A 439 -9.73 -8.22 -25.59
CA THR A 439 -9.21 -8.33 -24.21
C THR A 439 -8.70 -7.01 -23.61
N ALA A 440 -8.01 -6.15 -24.38
CA ALA A 440 -7.39 -4.93 -23.84
C ALA A 440 -8.40 -3.91 -23.25
N ARG A 441 -9.52 -3.67 -23.95
CA ARG A 441 -10.58 -2.75 -23.49
C ARG A 441 -11.32 -3.24 -22.23
N ARG A 442 -11.26 -4.56 -21.96
CA ARG A 442 -11.86 -5.20 -20.77
C ARG A 442 -10.96 -5.17 -19.54
N LEU A 443 -9.64 -4.98 -19.74
CA LEU A 443 -8.68 -4.91 -18.65
C LEU A 443 -8.94 -3.66 -17.78
N GLY A 444 -8.98 -2.48 -18.40
CA GLY A 444 -9.24 -1.21 -17.71
C GLY A 444 -10.57 -1.20 -16.95
N ALA A 445 -11.65 -1.65 -17.59
CA ALA A 445 -12.97 -1.73 -16.94
C ALA A 445 -12.99 -2.69 -15.73
N GLN A 446 -12.28 -3.82 -15.81
CA GLN A 446 -12.20 -4.78 -14.69
C GLN A 446 -11.32 -4.26 -13.54
N THR A 447 -10.22 -3.57 -13.85
CA THR A 447 -9.37 -2.96 -12.82
C THR A 447 -10.09 -1.79 -12.13
N THR A 448 -10.79 -0.93 -12.88
CA THR A 448 -11.62 0.15 -12.32
C THR A 448 -12.75 -0.41 -11.45
N ALA A 449 -13.41 -1.50 -11.88
CA ALA A 449 -14.42 -2.16 -11.05
C ALA A 449 -13.84 -2.73 -9.74
N ALA A 450 -12.63 -3.32 -9.78
CA ALA A 450 -11.97 -3.80 -8.56
C ALA A 450 -11.63 -2.65 -7.61
N LEU A 451 -11.12 -1.54 -8.14
CA LEU A 451 -10.84 -0.31 -7.39
C LEU A 451 -12.11 0.27 -6.77
N ALA A 452 -13.21 0.35 -7.52
CA ALA A 452 -14.49 0.85 -7.02
C ALA A 452 -15.05 -0.02 -5.88
N VAL A 453 -15.00 -1.36 -6.00
CA VAL A 453 -15.49 -2.27 -4.94
C VAL A 453 -14.58 -2.23 -3.71
N LEU A 454 -13.26 -2.22 -3.89
CA LEU A 454 -12.33 -2.09 -2.76
C LEU A 454 -12.46 -0.72 -2.08
N GLY A 455 -12.57 0.36 -2.86
CA GLY A 455 -12.83 1.71 -2.38
C GLY A 455 -14.10 1.74 -1.55
N LEU A 456 -15.22 1.24 -2.08
CA LEU A 456 -16.49 1.13 -1.35
C LEU A 456 -16.34 0.33 -0.05
N VAL A 457 -15.64 -0.80 -0.05
CA VAL A 457 -15.44 -1.61 1.16
C VAL A 457 -14.56 -0.90 2.18
N VAL A 458 -13.57 -0.12 1.75
CA VAL A 458 -12.78 0.73 2.65
C VAL A 458 -13.62 1.89 3.18
N THR A 459 -14.40 2.56 2.33
CA THR A 459 -15.28 3.68 2.72
C THR A 459 -16.38 3.24 3.70
N VAL A 460 -17.13 2.18 3.38
CA VAL A 460 -18.12 1.57 4.29
C VAL A 460 -17.41 0.97 5.51
N GLY A 461 -16.21 0.44 5.29
CA GLY A 461 -15.21 0.05 6.29
C GLY A 461 -15.05 1.10 7.39
N VAL A 462 -14.51 2.23 6.99
CA VAL A 462 -14.21 3.35 7.85
C VAL A 462 -15.49 3.97 8.41
N ALA A 463 -16.56 4.11 7.61
CA ALA A 463 -17.85 4.64 8.05
C ALA A 463 -18.53 3.79 9.14
N LEU A 464 -18.43 2.46 9.08
CA LEU A 464 -18.93 1.58 10.15
C LEU A 464 -17.98 1.48 11.35
N SER A 465 -16.75 1.99 11.22
CA SER A 465 -15.76 2.07 12.32
C SER A 465 -15.68 3.45 12.98
N GLY A 466 -16.40 4.46 12.49
CA GLY A 466 -16.44 5.81 13.07
C GLY A 466 -17.66 6.01 13.98
N GLY A 467 -17.42 5.99 15.29
CA GLY A 467 -18.39 6.37 16.33
C GLY A 467 -17.94 5.92 17.72
N GLY A 468 -16.86 6.50 18.26
CA GLY A 468 -16.38 6.17 19.61
C GLY A 468 -14.99 6.72 19.91
N GLY A 469 -14.88 8.04 20.11
CA GLY A 469 -13.80 8.62 20.91
C GLY A 469 -14.07 8.32 22.38
N GLY A 470 -13.05 7.87 23.11
CA GLY A 470 -13.08 7.68 24.55
C GLY A 470 -12.05 8.56 25.22
N THR A 471 -12.44 9.77 25.60
CA THR A 471 -11.91 10.47 26.77
C THR A 471 -12.51 9.80 28.00
N GLY A 472 -11.65 9.44 28.95
CA GLY A 472 -12.00 8.68 30.15
C GLY A 472 -13.01 9.42 31.01
N SER A 473 -14.11 8.75 31.34
CA SER A 473 -14.92 9.11 32.50
C SER A 473 -14.27 8.52 33.74
N ILE A 474 -13.83 9.41 34.61
CA ILE A 474 -13.29 9.21 35.96
C ILE A 474 -14.08 8.12 36.70
N GLU A 475 -13.42 7.01 37.03
CA GLU A 475 -13.80 6.22 38.19
C GLU A 475 -13.56 7.11 39.41
N THR A 476 -14.64 7.46 40.10
CA THR A 476 -14.54 8.04 41.43
C THR A 476 -13.88 7.00 42.32
N THR A 477 -12.70 7.36 42.80
CA THR A 477 -11.84 6.54 43.63
C THR A 477 -12.57 6.01 44.85
N SER A 478 -12.47 4.71 45.05
CA SER A 478 -12.41 4.12 46.37
C SER A 478 -11.31 4.81 47.19
N ASP A 479 -11.62 5.22 48.43
CA ASP A 479 -10.73 5.87 49.40
C ASP A 479 -9.30 5.31 49.41
N VAL A 480 -8.37 5.94 48.65
CA VAL A 480 -6.93 5.72 48.80
C VAL A 480 -6.44 6.62 49.92
N ALA A 481 -6.01 6.02 51.03
CA ALA A 481 -5.49 6.79 52.16
C ALA A 481 -4.14 7.44 51.78
N PRO A 482 -3.90 8.71 52.18
CA PRO A 482 -2.61 9.36 51.96
C PRO A 482 -1.48 8.56 52.63
N THR A 483 -0.40 8.29 51.90
CA THR A 483 0.80 7.63 52.45
C THR A 483 1.58 8.57 53.36
N GLY A 484 1.46 9.88 53.14
CA GLY A 484 2.26 10.92 53.78
C GLY A 484 3.60 11.19 53.10
N GLU A 485 3.94 10.44 52.05
CA GLU A 485 5.13 10.64 51.23
C GLU A 485 4.87 11.68 50.13
N THR A 486 5.88 12.49 49.80
CA THR A 486 5.81 13.51 48.73
C THR A 486 6.84 13.21 47.64
N VAL A 487 6.38 13.14 46.40
CA VAL A 487 7.20 12.99 45.20
C VAL A 487 7.25 14.35 44.50
N GLU A 488 8.43 14.96 44.40
CA GLU A 488 8.64 16.21 43.67
C GLU A 488 9.44 15.94 42.40
N VAL A 489 8.92 16.35 41.24
CA VAL A 489 9.56 16.12 39.94
C VAL A 489 9.59 17.39 39.12
N THR A 490 10.74 17.68 38.51
CA THR A 490 10.84 18.70 37.48
C THR A 490 10.70 18.05 36.10
N VAL A 491 9.73 18.50 35.32
CA VAL A 491 9.49 18.06 33.95
C VAL A 491 9.91 19.18 33.00
N THR A 492 10.86 18.91 32.13
CA THR A 492 11.33 19.86 31.13
C THR A 492 10.63 19.60 29.80
N ALA A 493 9.92 20.60 29.26
CA ALA A 493 9.48 20.57 27.88
C ALA A 493 10.62 21.06 26.98
N ASN A 494 11.09 20.19 26.09
CA ASN A 494 12.12 20.49 25.09
C ASN A 494 11.92 19.56 23.88
N ASP A 495 12.19 20.04 22.67
CA ASP A 495 12.03 19.29 21.43
C ASP A 495 10.65 18.61 21.30
N MET A 496 9.56 19.35 21.58
CA MET A 496 8.18 18.85 21.52
C MET A 496 7.91 17.59 22.37
N THR A 497 8.69 17.38 23.44
CA THR A 497 8.56 16.22 24.33
C THR A 497 8.74 16.65 25.79
N TYR A 498 8.08 15.97 26.72
CA TYR A 498 8.36 16.12 28.15
C TYR A 498 9.51 15.20 28.57
N THR A 499 10.46 15.71 29.34
CA THR A 499 11.55 14.91 29.91
C THR A 499 11.66 15.16 31.42
N PRO A 500 11.47 14.14 32.27
CA PRO A 500 11.00 12.79 31.93
C PRO A 500 9.53 12.82 31.44
N ASN A 501 9.17 11.89 30.55
CA ASN A 501 7.78 11.67 30.12
C ASN A 501 7.06 10.58 30.96
N VAL A 502 7.77 9.94 31.89
CA VAL A 502 7.19 8.99 32.84
C VAL A 502 7.64 9.37 34.25
N ILE A 503 6.68 9.45 35.17
CA ILE A 503 6.89 9.73 36.59
C ILE A 503 6.42 8.52 37.39
N GLU A 504 7.25 8.02 38.30
CA GLU A 504 6.88 6.92 39.20
C GLU A 504 6.42 7.51 40.55
N ALA A 505 5.18 7.23 40.98
CA ALA A 505 4.63 7.68 42.26
C ALA A 505 3.60 6.68 42.78
N ASN A 506 3.65 6.27 44.04
CA ASN A 506 2.73 5.24 44.54
C ASN A 506 1.31 5.80 44.75
N PRO A 507 0.26 4.95 44.71
CA PRO A 507 -1.07 5.37 45.07
C PRO A 507 -1.08 5.88 46.52
N GLY A 508 -1.62 7.06 46.73
CA GLY A 508 -1.67 7.74 48.03
C GLY A 508 -0.54 8.74 48.29
N ASP A 509 0.50 8.80 47.43
CA ASP A 509 1.57 9.81 47.52
C ASP A 509 1.04 11.20 47.12
N ARG A 510 1.66 12.27 47.65
CA ARG A 510 1.48 13.65 47.18
C ARG A 510 2.47 13.92 46.05
N LEU A 511 2.01 14.33 44.87
CA LEU A 511 2.88 14.58 43.71
C LEU A 511 2.92 16.07 43.36
N VAL A 512 4.12 16.65 43.32
CA VAL A 512 4.35 18.05 42.91
C VAL A 512 5.18 18.04 41.63
N ILE A 513 4.62 18.59 40.54
CA ILE A 513 5.29 18.65 39.24
C ILE A 513 5.63 20.10 38.93
N THR A 514 6.92 20.40 38.77
CA THR A 514 7.38 21.69 38.24
C THR A 514 7.72 21.54 36.76
N MET A 515 6.89 22.11 35.89
CA MET A 515 7.14 22.18 34.46
C MET A 515 8.08 23.35 34.15
N VAL A 516 9.17 23.08 33.44
CA VAL A 516 10.09 24.08 32.89
C VAL A 516 9.98 24.05 31.37
N ASN A 517 9.64 25.18 30.74
CA ASN A 517 9.65 25.27 29.29
C ASN A 517 11.06 25.68 28.80
N ALA A 518 11.84 24.71 28.34
CA ALA A 518 13.16 24.93 27.75
C ALA A 518 13.13 24.94 26.21
N ASP A 519 11.96 24.76 25.62
CA ASP A 519 11.74 24.81 24.17
C ASP A 519 11.63 26.27 23.68
N SER A 520 11.64 26.44 22.37
CA SER A 520 11.43 27.70 21.66
C SER A 520 9.95 28.09 21.52
N GLN A 521 9.02 27.17 21.80
CA GLN A 521 7.58 27.36 21.67
C GLN A 521 6.87 27.44 23.03
N VAL A 522 5.67 28.00 23.07
CA VAL A 522 4.82 28.01 24.28
C VAL A 522 4.24 26.61 24.51
N HIS A 523 4.28 26.14 25.76
CA HIS A 523 3.75 24.84 26.18
C HIS A 523 2.98 24.98 27.49
N ASP A 524 2.06 24.06 27.77
CA ASP A 524 1.47 23.86 29.10
C ASP A 524 1.63 22.40 29.52
N LEU A 525 1.09 21.99 30.66
CA LEU A 525 0.94 20.60 31.09
C LEU A 525 -0.40 20.46 31.82
N ARG A 526 -1.27 19.61 31.28
CA ARG A 526 -2.55 19.26 31.88
C ARG A 526 -2.60 17.78 32.22
N LEU A 527 -3.11 17.46 33.42
CA LEU A 527 -3.31 16.09 33.89
C LEU A 527 -4.78 15.65 33.70
N ALA A 528 -5.00 14.35 33.52
CA ALA A 528 -6.32 13.74 33.44
C ALA A 528 -7.17 13.96 34.70
N THR A 529 -6.51 14.18 35.84
CA THR A 529 -7.12 14.54 37.13
C THR A 529 -7.64 15.98 37.18
N GLY A 530 -7.24 16.83 36.22
CA GLY A 530 -7.80 18.16 35.99
C GLY A 530 -6.85 19.33 36.28
N GLU A 531 -5.72 19.09 36.94
CA GLU A 531 -4.69 20.10 37.21
C GLU A 531 -3.99 20.55 35.91
N ASP A 532 -3.66 21.84 35.82
CA ASP A 532 -3.09 22.48 34.63
C ASP A 532 -2.12 23.60 35.05
N THR A 533 -0.97 23.69 34.38
CA THR A 533 0.02 24.76 34.58
C THR A 533 -0.41 26.10 34.00
N GLY A 534 -1.36 26.11 33.07
CA GLY A 534 -1.58 27.20 32.12
C GLY A 534 -0.42 27.34 31.13
N ARG A 535 -0.54 28.29 30.19
CA ARG A 535 0.48 28.54 29.16
C ARG A 535 1.79 29.05 29.76
N VAL A 536 2.88 28.31 29.55
CA VAL A 536 4.24 28.62 29.99
C VAL A 536 5.08 29.07 28.79
N ALA A 537 5.54 30.32 28.80
CA ALA A 537 6.40 30.85 27.73
C ALA A 537 7.82 30.23 27.76
N PRO A 538 8.57 30.23 26.64
CA PRO A 538 9.97 29.82 26.59
C PRO A 538 10.82 30.45 27.71
N GLY A 539 11.57 29.60 28.43
CA GLY A 539 12.43 30.00 29.55
C GLY A 539 11.73 30.17 30.90
N ASN A 540 10.40 30.05 30.97
CA ASN A 540 9.64 30.14 32.22
C ASN A 540 9.30 28.75 32.79
N SER A 541 8.80 28.73 34.04
CA SER A 541 8.32 27.53 34.71
C SER A 541 7.00 27.76 35.45
N ALA A 542 6.26 26.67 35.67
CA ALA A 542 5.01 26.64 36.42
C ALA A 542 4.91 25.33 37.20
N THR A 543 4.18 25.31 38.32
CA THR A 543 4.08 24.14 39.21
C THR A 543 2.62 23.73 39.40
N ILE A 544 2.34 22.44 39.30
CA ILE A 544 1.05 21.82 39.62
C ILE A 544 1.23 20.79 40.74
N GLU A 545 0.18 20.57 41.52
CA GLU A 545 0.19 19.66 42.67
C GLU A 545 -1.02 18.72 42.60
N VAL A 546 -0.76 17.42 42.69
CA VAL A 546 -1.75 16.36 42.88
C VAL A 546 -1.69 15.92 44.35
N PRO A 547 -2.67 16.29 45.19
CA PRO A 547 -2.61 16.07 46.64
C PRO A 547 -2.55 14.59 47.04
N VAL A 548 -3.20 13.72 46.28
CA VAL A 548 -3.24 12.26 46.50
C VAL A 548 -3.27 11.57 45.13
N VAL A 549 -2.23 10.83 44.78
CA VAL A 549 -2.17 10.05 43.54
C VAL A 549 -3.18 8.90 43.61
N PRO A 550 -4.21 8.86 42.74
CA PRO A 550 -5.27 7.85 42.81
C PRO A 550 -4.88 6.51 42.17
N GLY A 551 -3.84 6.50 41.35
CA GLY A 551 -3.45 5.44 40.43
C GLY A 551 -2.66 6.03 39.27
N ASP A 552 -2.63 5.35 38.13
CA ASP A 552 -1.97 5.88 36.93
C ASP A 552 -2.70 7.16 36.43
N ILE A 553 -1.94 8.19 36.08
CA ILE A 553 -2.47 9.48 35.58
C ILE A 553 -1.83 9.82 34.24
N ASP A 554 -2.64 10.08 33.22
CA ASP A 554 -2.16 10.63 31.95
C ASP A 554 -2.04 12.16 32.00
N GLY A 555 -1.06 12.71 31.32
CA GLY A 555 -0.86 14.14 31.13
C GLY A 555 -0.44 14.49 29.71
N TRP A 556 -0.71 15.73 29.27
CA TRP A 556 -0.40 16.19 27.91
C TRP A 556 -0.32 17.72 27.80
N CYS A 557 0.28 18.18 26.70
CA CYS A 557 0.21 19.59 26.28
C CYS A 557 -1.10 19.84 25.53
N THR A 558 -1.85 20.88 25.90
CA THR A 558 -3.15 21.24 25.32
C THR A 558 -3.04 22.11 24.07
N ILE A 559 -1.84 22.63 23.77
CA ILE A 559 -1.60 23.37 22.53
C ILE A 559 -1.87 22.45 21.32
N ALA A 560 -2.66 22.95 20.37
CA ALA A 560 -3.18 22.15 19.26
C ALA A 560 -2.06 21.41 18.51
N GLY A 561 -2.19 20.08 18.41
CA GLY A 561 -1.23 19.21 17.73
C GLY A 561 0.01 18.84 18.56
N HIS A 562 0.32 19.53 19.66
CA HIS A 562 1.52 19.25 20.47
C HIS A 562 1.45 17.86 21.11
N ARG A 563 0.27 17.47 21.61
CA ARG A 563 0.02 16.10 22.12
C ARG A 563 0.32 15.04 21.06
N GLN A 564 -0.18 15.23 19.84
CA GLN A 564 0.04 14.30 18.72
C GLN A 564 1.51 14.23 18.30
N MET A 565 2.28 15.29 18.51
CA MET A 565 3.72 15.31 18.26
C MET A 565 4.56 14.68 19.38
N GLY A 566 3.94 14.20 20.47
CA GLY A 566 4.60 13.44 21.52
C GLY A 566 4.65 14.12 22.89
N MET A 567 4.05 15.31 23.05
CA MET A 567 3.94 15.99 24.34
C MET A 567 2.91 15.32 25.25
N THR A 568 3.29 14.14 25.73
CA THR A 568 2.52 13.29 26.63
C THR A 568 3.39 12.92 27.83
N LEU A 569 2.75 12.80 28.98
CA LEU A 569 3.34 12.47 30.28
C LEU A 569 2.51 11.34 30.89
N THR A 570 3.12 10.37 31.54
CA THR A 570 2.40 9.35 32.32
C THR A 570 2.94 9.33 33.75
N VAL A 571 2.04 9.35 34.74
CA VAL A 571 2.36 9.01 36.13
C VAL A 571 1.99 7.54 36.32
N ASN A 572 2.96 6.71 36.67
CA ASN A 572 2.81 5.28 36.92
C ASN A 572 2.77 5.02 38.44
N ALA A 573 1.73 4.33 38.89
CA ALA A 573 1.46 4.05 40.29
C ALA A 573 1.52 2.56 40.67
N GLY A 574 2.22 1.72 39.90
CA GLY A 574 2.71 0.41 40.37
C GLY A 574 1.64 -0.64 40.71
N GLY A 575 0.37 -0.41 40.38
CA GLY A 575 -0.73 -1.38 40.52
C GLY A 575 -0.72 -2.41 39.39
N SER A 576 -0.86 -3.70 39.72
CA SER A 576 -0.74 -4.84 38.81
C SER A 576 -1.54 -4.75 37.49
N ASN A 577 -0.84 -5.01 36.36
CA ASN A 577 -1.33 -5.49 35.06
C ASN A 577 -2.86 -5.48 34.81
N HIS A 578 -3.36 -4.46 34.12
CA HIS A 578 -4.67 -4.53 33.47
C HIS A 578 -4.53 -4.83 31.97
N SER A 579 -4.90 -6.08 31.62
CA SER A 579 -5.19 -6.51 30.25
C SER A 579 -6.50 -5.86 29.77
N HIS A 580 -6.47 -5.13 28.65
CA HIS A 580 -7.67 -4.59 28.01
C HIS A 580 -8.59 -5.71 27.49
N ARG A 581 -9.78 -5.82 28.10
CA ARG A 581 -10.94 -6.56 27.55
C ARG A 581 -12.10 -5.59 27.33
N THR A 582 -12.75 -5.80 26.19
CA THR A 582 -13.93 -5.11 25.67
C THR A 582 -15.20 -5.50 26.43
N GLY A 583 -16.07 -4.53 26.73
CA GLY A 583 -17.38 -4.74 27.33
C GLY A 583 -18.34 -3.60 27.02
N ASN A 584 -19.41 -3.93 26.33
CA ASN A 584 -20.42 -3.08 25.70
C ASN A 584 -21.60 -2.76 26.64
N SER A 585 -22.03 -1.50 26.70
CA SER A 585 -23.39 -0.95 27.01
C SER A 585 -23.21 0.43 27.68
N GLY A 586 -23.84 1.53 27.32
CA GLY A 586 -24.91 1.86 26.39
C GLY A 586 -25.80 2.87 27.11
N HIS A 587 -25.85 4.16 26.74
CA HIS A 587 -26.88 5.07 27.26
C HIS A 587 -27.23 6.24 26.32
N SER A 588 -28.55 6.45 26.33
CA SER A 588 -29.44 7.52 25.88
C SER A 588 -28.99 8.98 26.03
N ASP A 589 -29.32 9.74 24.97
CA ASP A 589 -29.91 11.09 24.83
C ASP A 589 -29.63 12.24 25.81
N HIS A 590 -29.45 13.41 25.17
CA HIS A 590 -29.58 14.83 25.58
C HIS A 590 -28.25 15.57 25.84
N ALA A 591 -27.94 16.74 25.27
CA ALA A 591 -28.66 17.61 24.33
C ALA A 591 -27.66 18.55 23.60
N THR A 592 -28.03 18.90 22.36
CA THR A 592 -27.34 19.76 21.37
C THR A 592 -27.25 21.24 21.78
N PRO A 593 -26.17 21.92 21.35
CA PRO A 593 -26.35 23.19 20.63
C PRO A 593 -25.49 23.27 19.34
N GLY A 594 -26.15 23.66 18.24
CA GLY A 594 -25.50 24.07 16.98
C GLY A 594 -25.44 22.97 15.93
N ALA A 595 -26.45 22.90 15.06
CA ALA A 595 -26.43 22.04 13.88
C ALA A 595 -25.22 22.42 13.01
N LEU A 596 -24.24 21.53 12.87
CA LEU A 596 -23.23 21.60 11.81
C LEU A 596 -23.99 21.62 10.48
N GLY A 597 -23.90 22.76 9.77
CA GLY A 597 -24.54 22.98 8.48
C GLY A 597 -24.22 21.85 7.49
N ASN A 598 -25.18 21.55 6.62
CA ASN A 598 -25.02 20.47 5.64
C ASN A 598 -23.92 20.86 4.64
N VAL A 599 -22.87 20.03 4.53
CA VAL A 599 -21.93 20.09 3.40
C VAL A 599 -22.75 20.07 2.10
N GLY A 600 -22.65 21.14 1.31
CA GLY A 600 -23.44 21.34 0.08
C GLY A 600 -24.57 22.37 0.17
N GLU A 601 -24.79 23.00 1.32
CA GLU A 601 -25.64 24.19 1.42
C GLU A 601 -24.98 25.39 0.72
N GLN A 602 -25.69 26.02 -0.21
CA GLN A 602 -25.18 27.16 -0.97
C GLN A 602 -24.98 28.37 -0.04
N PRO A 603 -23.89 29.13 -0.19
CA PRO A 603 -23.71 30.39 0.52
C PRO A 603 -24.89 31.35 0.27
N GLY A 604 -25.26 32.14 1.26
CA GLY A 604 -26.24 33.22 1.08
C GLY A 604 -25.63 34.41 0.30
N PRO A 605 -26.45 35.38 -0.14
CA PRO A 605 -25.96 36.61 -0.76
C PRO A 605 -25.03 37.43 0.16
N ASP A 606 -25.21 37.31 1.47
CA ASP A 606 -24.42 38.02 2.48
C ASP A 606 -23.21 37.19 2.98
N SER A 607 -22.95 36.02 2.40
CA SER A 607 -21.82 35.18 2.79
C SER A 607 -20.47 35.83 2.44
N PRO A 608 -19.40 35.56 3.22
CA PRO A 608 -18.06 36.08 2.92
C PRO A 608 -17.63 35.69 1.50
N THR A 609 -17.11 36.66 0.75
CA THR A 609 -16.56 36.43 -0.59
C THR A 609 -15.23 37.14 -0.77
N ILE A 610 -14.31 36.48 -1.47
CA ILE A 610 -13.04 37.04 -1.91
C ILE A 610 -13.16 37.34 -3.40
N ASN A 611 -12.87 38.59 -3.78
CA ASN A 611 -12.78 38.96 -5.18
C ASN A 611 -11.59 38.23 -5.83
N PRO A 612 -11.80 37.38 -6.85
CA PRO A 612 -10.71 36.62 -7.46
C PRO A 612 -9.97 37.44 -8.53
N MET A 613 -10.46 38.61 -8.92
CA MET A 613 -9.85 39.41 -9.99
C MET A 613 -8.53 40.02 -9.52
N LEU A 614 -7.46 39.76 -10.28
CA LEU A 614 -6.13 40.29 -10.03
C LEU A 614 -5.96 41.67 -10.66
N THR A 615 -5.20 42.52 -9.98
CA THR A 615 -4.64 43.73 -10.57
C THR A 615 -3.28 43.44 -11.20
N PRO A 616 -2.88 44.18 -12.25
CA PRO A 616 -1.52 44.10 -12.80
C PRO A 616 -0.44 44.33 -11.73
N ALA A 617 0.75 43.80 -11.95
CA ALA A 617 1.90 44.06 -11.08
C ALA A 617 2.24 45.55 -11.04
N GLU A 618 2.54 46.06 -9.84
CA GLU A 618 3.02 47.43 -9.68
C GLU A 618 4.38 47.62 -10.38
N ASP A 619 4.69 48.85 -10.79
CA ASP A 619 6.00 49.18 -11.39
C ASP A 619 7.12 49.37 -10.35
N ALA A 620 6.83 49.12 -9.06
CA ALA A 620 7.81 49.16 -7.99
C ALA A 620 8.78 47.96 -8.10
N THR A 621 10.07 48.22 -7.87
CA THR A 621 11.10 47.15 -7.82
C THR A 621 11.38 46.65 -6.40
N VAL A 622 10.86 47.36 -5.38
CA VAL A 622 10.94 46.99 -3.97
C VAL A 622 9.54 47.09 -3.36
N HIS A 623 9.01 45.97 -2.88
CA HIS A 623 7.66 45.83 -2.35
C HIS A 623 7.71 45.71 -0.83
N HIS A 624 7.06 46.64 -0.14
CA HIS A 624 6.95 46.62 1.32
C HIS A 624 5.59 46.07 1.75
N VAL A 625 5.60 44.98 2.52
CA VAL A 625 4.39 44.25 2.92
C VAL A 625 4.38 44.11 4.44
N THR A 626 3.22 44.30 5.07
CA THR A 626 3.02 43.95 6.48
C THR A 626 1.99 42.83 6.57
N LEU A 627 2.40 41.72 7.17
CA LEU A 627 1.54 40.58 7.49
C LEU A 627 1.29 40.53 8.99
N ARG A 628 0.03 40.41 9.38
CA ARG A 628 -0.41 40.26 10.78
C ARG A 628 -0.97 38.86 10.98
N ALA A 629 -0.29 38.03 11.75
CA ALA A 629 -0.80 36.74 12.18
C ALA A 629 -1.76 36.94 13.35
N SER A 630 -2.96 36.38 13.26
CA SER A 630 -4.02 36.51 14.26
C SER A 630 -5.00 35.36 14.18
N GLU A 631 -5.64 35.01 15.29
CA GLU A 631 -6.76 34.08 15.33
C GLU A 631 -8.12 34.81 15.42
N PHE A 632 -9.15 34.30 14.74
CA PHE A 632 -10.53 34.77 14.90
C PHE A 632 -11.52 33.61 14.74
N THR A 633 -12.67 33.71 15.40
CA THR A 633 -13.79 32.77 15.18
C THR A 633 -14.75 33.35 14.15
N GLY A 634 -15.07 32.58 13.10
CA GLY A 634 -15.99 33.00 12.05
C GLY A 634 -16.55 31.82 11.26
N TYR A 635 -17.43 32.11 10.31
CA TYR A 635 -18.04 31.06 9.49
C TYR A 635 -17.03 30.45 8.51
N ALA A 636 -16.78 29.14 8.63
CA ALA A 636 -16.01 28.35 7.68
C ALA A 636 -16.86 27.79 6.52
N ALA A 637 -18.17 27.64 6.76
CA ALA A 637 -19.20 27.28 5.80
C ALA A 637 -20.55 27.82 6.29
N PRO A 638 -21.64 27.76 5.49
CA PRO A 638 -22.96 28.17 5.96
C PRO A 638 -23.36 27.43 7.24
N GLY A 639 -23.57 28.19 8.34
CA GLY A 639 -23.95 27.64 9.64
C GLY A 639 -22.84 26.92 10.42
N VAL A 640 -21.59 26.92 9.94
CA VAL A 640 -20.45 26.29 10.62
C VAL A 640 -19.45 27.35 11.05
N GLU A 641 -19.35 27.60 12.36
CA GLU A 641 -18.30 28.46 12.93
C GLU A 641 -17.06 27.64 13.26
N GLN A 642 -15.89 28.26 13.03
CA GLN A 642 -14.58 27.69 13.31
C GLN A 642 -13.61 28.77 13.76
N GLN A 643 -12.63 28.37 14.56
CA GLN A 643 -11.46 29.21 14.81
C GLN A 643 -10.50 29.12 13.61
N HIS A 644 -10.19 30.27 13.04
CA HIS A 644 -9.25 30.44 11.95
C HIS A 644 -7.96 31.06 12.47
N TRP A 645 -6.83 30.65 11.90
CA TRP A 645 -5.54 31.33 12.07
C TRP A 645 -5.16 31.88 10.71
N VAL A 646 -4.87 33.17 10.63
CA VAL A 646 -4.84 33.86 9.34
C VAL A 646 -3.78 34.95 9.29
N PHE A 647 -3.42 35.32 8.06
CA PHE A 647 -2.71 36.56 7.78
C PHE A 647 -3.72 37.66 7.40
N ASN A 648 -3.65 38.80 8.09
CA ASN A 648 -4.44 40.01 7.85
C ASN A 648 -5.96 39.79 7.96
N GLY A 649 -6.38 38.94 8.91
CA GLY A 649 -7.79 38.77 9.27
C GLY A 649 -8.66 38.09 8.21
N LYS A 650 -8.06 37.40 7.22
CA LYS A 650 -8.79 36.73 6.13
C LYS A 650 -8.35 35.28 5.93
N PRO A 651 -9.26 34.34 5.61
CA PRO A 651 -8.92 32.93 5.36
C PRO A 651 -8.01 32.65 4.15
N LEU A 652 -7.71 33.68 3.35
CA LEU A 652 -6.66 33.70 2.34
C LEU A 652 -5.82 34.96 2.60
N GLY A 653 -4.52 34.77 2.81
CA GLY A 653 -3.57 35.87 2.96
C GLY A 653 -3.52 36.75 1.70
N PRO A 654 -3.11 38.02 1.81
CA PRO A 654 -3.03 38.91 0.65
C PRO A 654 -2.17 38.33 -0.47
N THR A 655 -2.64 38.45 -1.71
CA THR A 655 -1.83 38.10 -2.88
C THR A 655 -0.73 39.14 -3.05
N LEU A 656 0.51 38.69 -3.10
CA LEU A 656 1.66 39.55 -3.41
C LEU A 656 1.97 39.39 -4.90
N ARG A 657 2.29 40.48 -5.59
CA ARG A 657 2.61 40.42 -7.03
C ARG A 657 3.77 41.33 -7.38
N GLY A 658 4.68 40.82 -8.21
CA GLY A 658 5.84 41.56 -8.72
C GLY A 658 6.39 40.94 -10.00
N LYS A 659 7.57 41.38 -10.40
CA LYS A 659 8.29 40.94 -11.61
C LYS A 659 9.59 40.24 -11.22
N VAL A 660 10.14 39.44 -12.14
CA VAL A 660 11.44 38.78 -11.93
C VAL A 660 12.53 39.82 -11.65
N GLY A 661 13.19 39.68 -10.50
CA GLY A 661 14.26 40.54 -10.03
C GLY A 661 13.84 41.53 -8.95
N ASP A 662 12.54 41.70 -8.69
CA ASP A 662 12.01 42.55 -7.63
C ASP A 662 12.38 42.03 -6.24
N GLU A 663 12.41 42.93 -5.27
CA GLU A 663 12.69 42.63 -3.87
C GLU A 663 11.42 42.79 -3.02
N PHE A 664 11.17 41.86 -2.10
CA PHE A 664 10.08 41.91 -1.13
C PHE A 664 10.63 42.07 0.28
N VAL A 665 10.06 43.02 1.01
CA VAL A 665 10.39 43.33 2.40
C VAL A 665 9.12 43.14 3.22
N VAL A 666 9.03 42.02 3.90
CA VAL A 666 7.84 41.59 4.63
C VAL A 666 8.06 41.77 6.12
N THR A 667 7.22 42.55 6.79
CA THR A 667 7.16 42.61 8.25
C THR A 667 6.03 41.71 8.73
N LEU A 668 6.39 40.59 9.38
CA LEU A 668 5.44 39.75 10.10
C LEU A 668 5.27 40.28 11.52
N ILE A 669 4.02 40.43 11.97
CA ILE A 669 3.66 40.78 13.35
C ILE A 669 2.75 39.69 13.88
N ASN A 670 3.06 39.14 15.05
CA ASN A 670 2.20 38.16 15.70
C ASN A 670 1.26 38.86 16.68
N ASP A 671 0.03 39.12 16.26
CA ASP A 671 -1.04 39.68 17.10
C ASP A 671 -1.87 38.56 17.77
N GLY A 672 -1.46 37.29 17.61
CA GLY A 672 -2.18 36.13 18.08
C GLY A 672 -1.82 35.67 19.49
N THR A 673 -2.22 34.45 19.83
CA THR A 673 -2.04 33.85 21.17
C THR A 673 -1.03 32.70 21.20
N MET A 674 -0.62 32.18 20.04
CA MET A 674 0.38 31.14 19.86
C MET A 674 1.54 31.63 18.99
N SER A 675 2.63 30.85 18.92
CA SER A 675 3.73 31.15 18.02
C SER A 675 3.31 31.06 16.55
N HIS A 676 3.83 31.96 15.73
CA HIS A 676 3.64 31.97 14.29
C HIS A 676 4.94 32.32 13.58
N SER A 677 5.07 31.93 12.31
CA SER A 677 6.19 32.28 11.44
C SER A 677 5.71 32.47 10.01
N ILE A 678 6.64 32.60 9.06
CA ILE A 678 6.33 32.79 7.65
C ILE A 678 7.43 32.17 6.77
N ASP A 679 7.01 31.38 5.78
CA ASP A 679 7.82 30.83 4.70
C ASP A 679 7.27 31.33 3.36
N PHE A 680 8.15 31.87 2.51
CA PHE A 680 7.84 32.29 1.15
C PHE A 680 8.58 31.39 0.15
N HIS A 681 7.84 30.58 -0.62
CA HIS A 681 8.46 29.69 -1.61
C HIS A 681 9.10 30.44 -2.79
N ALA A 682 8.70 31.71 -3.00
CA ALA A 682 9.34 32.60 -3.97
C ALA A 682 10.74 33.10 -3.52
N GLY A 683 11.07 32.95 -2.23
CA GLY A 683 12.30 33.47 -1.62
C GLY A 683 13.38 32.41 -1.50
N ILE A 684 14.59 32.74 -1.92
CA ILE A 684 15.78 31.89 -1.74
C ILE A 684 16.61 32.45 -0.58
N VAL A 685 16.26 32.08 0.65
CA VAL A 685 16.94 32.53 1.88
C VAL A 685 17.17 31.34 2.83
N SER A 686 18.12 31.47 3.76
CA SER A 686 18.28 30.48 4.84
C SER A 686 17.07 30.56 5.77
N PRO A 687 16.49 29.45 6.23
CA PRO A 687 15.30 29.49 7.10
C PRO A 687 15.59 29.99 8.52
N ASP A 688 16.80 29.75 9.04
CA ASP A 688 17.13 29.86 10.48
C ASP A 688 16.69 31.18 11.15
N GLU A 689 16.90 32.31 10.49
CA GLU A 689 16.56 33.64 11.02
C GLU A 689 15.23 34.19 10.48
N PRO A 690 14.99 34.25 9.15
CA PRO A 690 13.78 34.88 8.61
C PRO A 690 12.52 34.01 8.72
N MET A 691 12.64 32.69 8.96
CA MET A 691 11.50 31.78 9.13
C MET A 691 11.31 31.29 10.57
N ARG A 692 12.06 31.83 11.53
CA ARG A 692 11.92 31.45 12.94
C ARG A 692 10.54 31.81 13.48
N ASP A 693 10.12 31.08 14.51
CA ASP A 693 8.91 31.42 15.24
C ASP A 693 9.06 32.76 15.97
N ILE A 694 7.98 33.53 15.95
CA ILE A 694 7.79 34.72 16.77
C ILE A 694 6.68 34.49 17.78
N ALA A 695 6.96 34.81 19.05
CA ALA A 695 5.98 34.71 20.10
C ALA A 695 4.87 35.77 19.94
N PRO A 696 3.70 35.62 20.60
CA PRO A 696 2.70 36.67 20.70
C PRO A 696 3.29 38.05 21.07
N GLY A 697 2.96 39.07 20.27
CA GLY A 697 3.44 40.44 20.43
C GLY A 697 4.79 40.75 19.77
N GLU A 698 5.50 39.75 19.25
CA GLU A 698 6.75 39.94 18.53
C GLU A 698 6.55 40.28 17.05
N LYS A 699 7.64 40.70 16.40
CA LYS A 699 7.71 40.96 14.96
C LYS A 699 9.00 40.45 14.35
N LEU A 700 8.95 40.13 13.06
CA LEU A 700 10.07 39.64 12.26
C LEU A 700 10.08 40.34 10.90
N GLU A 701 11.27 40.70 10.39
CA GLU A 701 11.44 41.15 9.01
C GLU A 701 11.99 40.01 8.17
N TYR A 702 11.29 39.68 7.08
CA TYR A 702 11.67 38.71 6.08
C TYR A 702 11.93 39.45 4.76
N ARG A 703 13.12 39.28 4.18
CA ARG A 703 13.50 39.92 2.92
C ARG A 703 13.94 38.89 1.89
N PHE A 704 13.39 38.95 0.67
CA PHE A 704 13.82 38.09 -0.43
C PHE A 704 13.76 38.80 -1.77
N ARG A 705 14.56 38.30 -2.72
CA ARG A 705 14.51 38.69 -4.12
C ARG A 705 13.80 37.61 -4.95
N ALA A 706 12.86 38.02 -5.79
CA ALA A 706 12.11 37.14 -6.67
C ALA A 706 12.91 36.78 -7.93
N ASP A 707 13.84 35.82 -7.84
CA ASP A 707 14.71 35.45 -8.96
C ASP A 707 14.03 34.58 -10.03
N ARG A 708 12.82 34.06 -9.76
CA ARG A 708 12.10 33.12 -10.62
C ARG A 708 10.64 33.52 -10.79
N ALA A 709 10.15 33.46 -12.02
CA ALA A 709 8.74 33.66 -12.34
C ALA A 709 7.89 32.45 -11.92
N GLY A 710 6.63 32.70 -11.59
CA GLY A 710 5.67 31.68 -11.21
C GLY A 710 4.62 32.20 -10.23
N ILE A 711 3.68 31.34 -9.88
CA ILE A 711 2.82 31.53 -8.70
C ILE A 711 3.32 30.60 -7.60
N TRP A 712 3.62 31.19 -6.45
CA TRP A 712 4.27 30.55 -5.32
C TRP A 712 3.37 30.63 -4.10
N MET A 713 3.42 29.63 -3.24
CA MET A 713 2.77 29.70 -1.94
C MET A 713 3.62 30.50 -0.96
N TYR A 714 2.96 31.13 0.00
CA TYR A 714 3.57 31.44 1.29
C TYR A 714 2.66 30.93 2.40
N HIS A 715 3.24 30.53 3.53
CA HIS A 715 2.48 30.00 4.66
C HIS A 715 3.22 30.12 5.99
N CYS A 716 2.51 29.90 7.10
CA CYS A 716 3.16 29.76 8.40
C CYS A 716 4.00 28.47 8.46
N ALA A 717 5.19 28.54 9.03
CA ALA A 717 6.12 27.42 9.16
C ALA A 717 6.25 26.88 10.60
N THR A 718 5.49 27.44 11.54
CA THR A 718 5.42 26.97 12.93
C THR A 718 4.83 25.56 12.99
N MET A 719 5.42 24.71 13.83
CA MET A 719 4.99 23.33 13.97
C MET A 719 3.74 23.22 14.86
N PRO A 720 2.78 22.31 14.55
CA PRO A 720 2.71 21.51 13.33
C PRO A 720 2.18 22.32 12.14
N MET A 721 3.00 22.47 11.09
CA MET A 721 2.70 23.33 9.93
C MET A 721 1.37 23.00 9.24
N SER A 722 1.02 21.72 9.17
CA SER A 722 -0.23 21.24 8.55
C SER A 722 -1.46 21.90 9.19
N MET A 723 -1.43 22.10 10.51
CA MET A 723 -2.51 22.74 11.26
C MET A 723 -2.61 24.22 10.92
N HIS A 724 -1.48 24.93 10.86
CA HIS A 724 -1.46 26.34 10.50
C HIS A 724 -1.96 26.60 9.08
N ILE A 725 -1.54 25.77 8.11
CA ILE A 725 -2.01 25.87 6.73
C ILE A 725 -3.51 25.56 6.65
N ALA A 726 -3.96 24.49 7.31
CA ALA A 726 -5.37 24.07 7.36
C ALA A 726 -6.29 25.13 7.98
N ALA A 727 -5.80 25.85 9.00
CA ALA A 727 -6.53 26.93 9.67
C ALA A 727 -6.78 28.14 8.75
N GLY A 728 -5.91 28.33 7.73
CA GLY A 728 -5.99 29.44 6.78
C GLY A 728 -4.72 30.28 6.66
N MET A 729 -3.60 29.91 7.29
CA MET A 729 -2.34 30.68 7.23
C MET A 729 -1.57 30.41 5.95
N HIS A 730 -2.16 30.75 4.80
CA HIS A 730 -1.51 30.66 3.49
C HIS A 730 -1.96 31.77 2.53
N GLY A 731 -1.12 32.07 1.55
CA GLY A 731 -1.44 32.98 0.46
C GLY A 731 -0.58 32.72 -0.78
N ALA A 732 -0.69 33.60 -1.78
CA ALA A 732 0.01 33.46 -3.05
C ALA A 732 0.96 34.64 -3.32
N VAL A 733 2.12 34.35 -3.91
CA VAL A 733 3.03 35.31 -4.53
C VAL A 733 3.08 35.05 -6.03
N ILE A 734 2.71 36.03 -6.85
CA ILE A 734 2.77 35.94 -8.31
C ILE A 734 3.97 36.76 -8.79
N ILE A 735 4.91 36.10 -9.45
CA ILE A 735 6.05 36.74 -10.10
C ILE A 735 5.87 36.59 -11.61
N ASP A 736 5.57 37.71 -12.27
CA ASP A 736 5.26 37.73 -13.70
C ASP A 736 6.47 37.25 -14.53
N PRO A 737 6.29 36.30 -15.48
CA PRO A 737 7.35 35.94 -16.41
C PRO A 737 7.66 37.11 -17.36
N PRO A 738 8.92 37.27 -17.81
CA PRO A 738 9.33 38.44 -18.61
C PRO A 738 8.55 38.67 -19.92
N ASN A 739 7.94 37.61 -20.47
CA ASN A 739 7.16 37.64 -21.72
C ASN A 739 5.70 37.25 -21.47
N LEU A 740 5.13 37.64 -20.32
CA LEU A 740 3.72 37.40 -20.02
C LEU A 740 2.86 38.15 -21.05
N THR A 741 1.98 37.43 -21.73
CA THR A 741 1.08 38.00 -22.73
C THR A 741 -0.06 38.77 -22.07
N ASP A 742 -0.62 39.75 -22.79
CA ASP A 742 -1.81 40.46 -22.31
C ASP A 742 -3.06 39.59 -22.47
N VAL A 743 -3.96 39.70 -21.49
CA VAL A 743 -5.29 39.07 -21.47
C VAL A 743 -6.31 40.09 -20.96
N ASP A 744 -7.60 39.87 -21.24
CA ASP A 744 -8.65 40.80 -20.80
C ASP A 744 -8.83 40.76 -19.27
N HIS A 745 -8.68 39.57 -18.69
CA HIS A 745 -8.89 39.32 -17.26
C HIS A 745 -7.89 38.34 -16.67
N GLU A 746 -7.45 38.61 -15.44
CA GLU A 746 -6.67 37.68 -14.64
C GLU A 746 -7.43 37.33 -13.35
N VAL A 747 -7.47 36.03 -13.04
CA VAL A 747 -8.24 35.46 -11.94
C VAL A 747 -7.31 34.62 -11.08
N LEU A 748 -7.33 34.81 -9.76
CA LEU A 748 -6.64 33.97 -8.79
C LEU A 748 -7.59 32.95 -8.16
N LEU A 749 -7.20 31.68 -8.19
CA LEU A 749 -7.87 30.59 -7.48
C LEU A 749 -6.85 29.81 -6.66
N VAL A 750 -6.90 29.96 -5.34
CA VAL A 750 -6.10 29.20 -4.37
C VAL A 750 -6.99 28.13 -3.77
N GLN A 751 -6.68 26.86 -4.05
CA GLN A 751 -7.39 25.74 -3.46
C GLN A 751 -6.75 25.33 -2.14
N SER A 752 -7.58 25.16 -1.12
CA SER A 752 -7.19 24.57 0.16
C SER A 752 -8.31 23.71 0.73
N GLU A 753 -7.95 22.86 1.69
CA GLU A 753 -8.90 22.08 2.47
C GLU A 753 -8.93 22.53 3.94
N SER A 754 -10.02 22.22 4.65
CA SER A 754 -10.15 22.49 6.08
C SER A 754 -10.67 21.28 6.84
N TYR A 755 -10.21 21.17 8.07
CA TYR A 755 -10.46 20.04 8.97
C TYR A 755 -11.07 20.64 10.24
N TRP A 756 -12.38 20.52 10.43
CA TRP A 756 -13.13 21.19 11.49
C TRP A 756 -13.10 20.40 12.79
N GLY A 757 -12.71 21.06 13.89
CA GLY A 757 -12.74 20.56 15.26
C GLY A 757 -13.49 21.50 16.21
N GLU A 758 -13.51 21.18 17.51
CA GLU A 758 -14.18 22.02 18.52
C GLU A 758 -13.47 23.37 18.73
N ASP A 759 -12.13 23.37 18.75
CA ASP A 759 -11.29 24.54 19.05
C ASP A 759 -10.35 24.90 17.88
N GLY A 760 -10.87 24.89 16.65
CA GLY A 760 -10.11 25.18 15.42
C GLY A 760 -9.82 23.92 14.59
N PRO A 761 -8.71 23.87 13.82
CA PRO A 761 -8.44 22.71 12.99
C PRO A 761 -8.33 21.42 13.82
N ASP A 762 -8.98 20.34 13.37
CA ASP A 762 -8.88 19.02 14.01
C ASP A 762 -7.59 18.33 13.59
N ALA A 763 -6.72 18.03 14.56
CA ALA A 763 -5.40 17.46 14.31
C ALA A 763 -5.47 16.03 13.76
N ASP A 764 -6.40 15.22 14.26
CA ASP A 764 -6.52 13.82 13.87
C ASP A 764 -7.07 13.72 12.44
N LYS A 765 -8.07 14.54 12.09
CA LYS A 765 -8.57 14.68 10.71
C LYS A 765 -7.49 15.20 9.76
N THR A 766 -6.73 16.22 10.19
CA THR A 766 -5.63 16.79 9.39
C THR A 766 -4.57 15.73 9.07
N MET A 767 -4.18 14.93 10.07
CA MET A 767 -3.21 13.84 9.91
C MET A 767 -3.76 12.62 9.15
N ALA A 768 -5.06 12.37 9.24
CA ALA A 768 -5.74 11.34 8.45
C ALA A 768 -6.01 11.77 7.00
N GLU A 769 -5.74 13.04 6.67
CA GLU A 769 -6.12 13.69 5.40
C GLU A 769 -7.63 13.53 5.07
N ASP A 770 -8.47 13.68 6.10
CA ASP A 770 -9.94 13.61 6.03
C ASP A 770 -10.60 14.99 6.19
N PRO A 771 -10.56 15.85 5.14
CA PRO A 771 -11.08 17.20 5.24
C PRO A 771 -12.61 17.24 5.21
N ASP A 772 -13.17 18.16 5.98
CA ASP A 772 -14.61 18.42 5.99
C ASP A 772 -15.06 19.20 4.74
N ILE A 773 -14.16 20.00 4.17
CA ILE A 773 -14.49 20.87 3.04
C ILE A 773 -13.27 21.18 2.15
N TYR A 774 -13.55 21.47 0.88
CA TYR A 774 -12.58 22.01 -0.07
C TYR A 774 -13.09 23.36 -0.58
N LYS A 775 -12.17 24.29 -0.85
CA LYS A 775 -12.57 25.63 -1.26
C LYS A 775 -11.55 26.28 -2.18
N PHE A 776 -12.06 27.07 -3.13
CA PHE A 776 -11.25 28.08 -3.80
C PHE A 776 -11.39 29.39 -3.03
N ASN A 777 -10.26 30.03 -2.71
CA ASN A 777 -10.14 31.32 -2.02
C ASN A 777 -10.89 31.39 -0.67
N GLY A 778 -10.67 30.40 0.20
CA GLY A 778 -10.98 30.54 1.63
C GLY A 778 -12.41 30.19 2.07
N TYR A 779 -13.41 30.19 1.17
CA TYR A 779 -14.81 29.86 1.49
C TYR A 779 -15.44 28.91 0.45
N PRO A 780 -16.14 27.84 0.85
CA PRO A 780 -16.70 26.84 -0.07
C PRO A 780 -17.85 27.40 -0.89
N ASP A 781 -17.98 26.97 -2.15
CA ASP A 781 -19.08 27.31 -3.07
C ASP A 781 -19.31 28.82 -3.31
N GLN A 782 -18.42 29.71 -2.84
CA GLN A 782 -18.62 31.17 -2.87
C GLN A 782 -18.85 31.74 -4.27
N TYR A 783 -18.25 31.11 -5.29
CA TYR A 783 -18.35 31.54 -6.69
C TYR A 783 -19.57 30.98 -7.41
N LEU A 784 -20.40 30.19 -6.74
CA LEU A 784 -21.73 29.86 -7.26
C LEU A 784 -22.71 31.00 -7.02
N THR A 785 -22.55 31.71 -5.89
CA THR A 785 -23.39 32.86 -5.50
C THR A 785 -22.79 34.18 -5.99
N HIS A 786 -21.46 34.28 -6.03
CA HIS A 786 -20.70 35.42 -6.55
C HIS A 786 -19.90 35.01 -7.80
N PRO A 787 -20.55 34.73 -8.93
CA PRO A 787 -19.86 34.23 -10.12
C PRO A 787 -18.89 35.25 -10.70
N ILE A 788 -17.82 34.75 -11.32
CA ILE A 788 -16.92 35.56 -12.14
C ILE A 788 -17.69 36.00 -13.38
N ARG A 789 -17.63 37.28 -13.74
CA ARG A 789 -18.38 37.84 -14.88
C ARG A 789 -17.43 38.35 -15.95
N ILE A 790 -17.62 37.88 -17.17
CA ILE A 790 -16.86 38.27 -18.37
C ILE A 790 -17.81 38.41 -19.58
N ARG A 791 -17.29 38.81 -20.73
CA ARG A 791 -18.02 38.91 -22.02
C ARG A 791 -17.56 37.85 -23.00
N ALA A 792 -18.45 37.48 -23.92
CA ALA A 792 -18.10 36.53 -24.98
C ALA A 792 -16.95 37.07 -25.87
N GLY A 793 -15.97 36.21 -26.16
CA GLY A 793 -14.76 36.52 -26.93
C GLY A 793 -13.60 37.09 -26.10
N GLU A 794 -13.76 37.28 -24.79
CA GLU A 794 -12.65 37.70 -23.92
C GLU A 794 -11.78 36.50 -23.51
N THR A 795 -10.47 36.74 -23.41
CA THR A 795 -9.48 35.78 -22.93
C THR A 795 -9.21 36.00 -21.45
N VAL A 796 -9.27 34.92 -20.67
CA VAL A 796 -9.06 34.96 -19.22
C VAL A 796 -7.89 34.07 -18.84
N ARG A 797 -6.95 34.61 -18.05
CA ARG A 797 -5.89 33.84 -17.40
C ARG A 797 -6.29 33.49 -15.97
N PHE A 798 -6.34 32.20 -15.66
CA PHE A 798 -6.59 31.68 -14.33
C PHE A 798 -5.27 31.26 -13.70
N TRP A 799 -4.77 32.04 -12.74
CA TRP A 799 -3.69 31.67 -11.85
C TRP A 799 -4.23 30.73 -10.79
N VAL A 800 -3.72 29.50 -10.74
CA VAL A 800 -4.20 28.45 -9.84
C VAL A 800 -3.05 27.98 -8.95
N LEU A 801 -3.31 27.94 -7.64
CA LEU A 801 -2.39 27.43 -6.63
C LEU A 801 -3.10 26.37 -5.79
N ALA A 802 -2.51 25.19 -5.65
CA ALA A 802 -2.95 24.18 -4.68
C ALA A 802 -2.19 24.38 -3.37
N ALA A 803 -2.75 25.15 -2.45
CA ALA A 803 -2.15 25.42 -1.15
C ALA A 803 -2.12 24.18 -0.24
N GLY A 804 -3.14 23.32 -0.28
CA GLY A 804 -3.23 22.12 0.56
C GLY A 804 -3.84 22.39 1.95
N PRO A 805 -3.33 21.78 3.04
CA PRO A 805 -1.94 21.32 3.22
C PRO A 805 -1.54 20.02 2.54
N ASN A 806 -2.50 19.14 2.21
CA ASN A 806 -2.25 17.77 1.78
C ASN A 806 -2.72 17.50 0.34
N LYS A 807 -3.85 18.09 -0.07
CA LYS A 807 -4.50 17.75 -1.35
C LYS A 807 -4.11 18.72 -2.47
N GLY A 808 -3.92 18.14 -3.66
CA GLY A 808 -3.75 18.88 -4.91
C GLY A 808 -5.09 19.27 -5.55
N THR A 809 -5.04 19.87 -6.74
CA THR A 809 -6.22 20.16 -7.57
C THR A 809 -6.07 19.60 -8.99
N SER A 810 -7.19 19.18 -9.58
CA SER A 810 -7.30 18.96 -11.02
C SER A 810 -8.22 20.02 -11.62
N PHE A 811 -7.71 21.24 -11.76
CA PHE A 811 -8.53 22.39 -12.16
C PHE A 811 -9.07 22.23 -13.59
N HIS A 812 -10.39 22.30 -13.75
CA HIS A 812 -11.09 22.15 -15.01
C HIS A 812 -12.22 23.17 -15.15
N ILE A 813 -12.43 23.69 -16.36
CA ILE A 813 -13.58 24.53 -16.70
C ILE A 813 -14.47 23.79 -17.70
N VAL A 814 -15.67 23.42 -17.26
CA VAL A 814 -16.66 22.71 -18.06
C VAL A 814 -17.11 23.59 -19.22
N GLY A 815 -17.00 23.05 -20.44
CA GLY A 815 -17.45 23.70 -21.67
C GLY A 815 -16.37 24.47 -22.43
N THR A 816 -15.13 24.54 -21.93
CA THR A 816 -14.01 25.16 -22.64
C THR A 816 -12.74 24.30 -22.58
N GLN A 817 -11.69 24.73 -23.28
CA GLN A 817 -10.36 24.15 -23.30
C GLN A 817 -9.33 25.25 -23.12
N PHE A 818 -8.18 24.90 -22.54
CA PHE A 818 -7.07 25.83 -22.35
C PHE A 818 -6.17 25.81 -23.57
N HIS A 819 -5.90 26.99 -24.15
CA HIS A 819 -4.98 27.15 -25.27
C HIS A 819 -3.55 27.44 -24.81
N ARG A 820 -3.36 27.91 -23.58
CA ARG A 820 -2.05 28.10 -22.93
C ARG A 820 -2.05 27.48 -21.54
N VAL A 821 -0.98 26.78 -21.19
CA VAL A 821 -0.79 26.15 -19.87
C VAL A 821 0.63 26.39 -19.40
N TYR A 822 0.76 27.02 -18.23
CA TYR A 822 2.00 27.21 -17.50
C TYR A 822 1.92 26.49 -16.16
N LYS A 823 2.93 25.70 -15.81
CA LYS A 823 2.98 24.92 -14.56
C LYS A 823 4.40 24.90 -14.03
N GLU A 824 4.58 25.25 -12.76
CA GLU A 824 5.85 25.09 -12.02
C GLU A 824 7.07 25.67 -12.77
N GLY A 825 6.94 26.87 -13.34
CA GLY A 825 8.04 27.49 -14.09
C GLY A 825 8.08 27.19 -15.59
N ALA A 826 7.31 26.21 -16.07
CA ALA A 826 7.37 25.74 -17.46
C ALA A 826 6.08 26.05 -18.24
N LEU A 827 6.25 26.66 -19.42
CA LEU A 827 5.17 26.78 -20.41
C LEU A 827 5.01 25.44 -21.14
N LEU A 828 3.96 24.70 -20.80
CA LEU A 828 3.70 23.35 -21.32
C LEU A 828 2.88 23.36 -22.61
N LEU A 829 2.02 24.36 -22.75
CA LEU A 829 1.19 24.58 -23.93
C LEU A 829 1.21 26.09 -24.23
N ASP A 830 1.30 26.42 -25.51
CA ASP A 830 1.37 27.77 -26.05
C ASP A 830 0.43 27.88 -27.27
N ASP A 831 0.02 29.11 -27.63
CA ASP A 831 -1.08 29.44 -28.57
C ASP A 831 -1.00 28.78 -29.96
N GLY A 832 -1.32 27.50 -30.03
CA GLY A 832 -1.28 26.66 -31.23
C GLY A 832 -2.53 25.80 -31.38
N VAL A 833 -2.45 24.76 -32.22
CA VAL A 833 -3.59 23.85 -32.48
C VAL A 833 -3.82 22.82 -31.36
N GLY A 834 -2.97 22.82 -30.33
CA GLY A 834 -3.11 21.95 -29.17
C GLY A 834 -4.01 22.57 -28.10
N GLY A 835 -4.69 21.74 -27.33
CA GLY A 835 -5.53 22.18 -26.21
C GLY A 835 -5.34 21.29 -24.99
N ALA A 836 -5.46 21.87 -23.80
CA ALA A 836 -5.49 21.14 -22.54
C ALA A 836 -6.88 21.24 -21.90
N GLN A 837 -7.32 20.19 -21.22
CA GLN A 837 -8.64 20.15 -20.58
C GLN A 837 -8.59 20.41 -19.07
N ALA A 838 -7.45 20.16 -18.43
CA ALA A 838 -7.29 20.30 -16.99
C ALA A 838 -5.84 20.68 -16.66
N LEU A 839 -5.67 21.43 -15.57
CA LEU A 839 -4.37 21.71 -14.95
C LEU A 839 -4.26 20.87 -13.68
N ASP A 840 -3.38 19.87 -13.69
CA ASP A 840 -3.08 19.07 -12.50
C ASP A 840 -2.00 19.76 -11.65
N LEU A 841 -2.27 19.95 -10.36
CA LEU A 841 -1.33 20.53 -9.39
C LEU A 841 -1.30 19.65 -8.14
N GLY A 842 -0.11 19.26 -7.67
CA GLY A 842 0.07 18.70 -6.33
C GLY A 842 -0.01 19.77 -5.24
N ALA A 843 -0.01 19.38 -3.96
CA ALA A 843 0.10 20.33 -2.86
C ALA A 843 1.36 21.20 -3.01
N ALA A 844 1.23 22.49 -2.69
CA ALA A 844 2.19 23.56 -2.91
C ALA A 844 2.55 23.87 -4.38
N GLN A 845 1.91 23.25 -5.38
CA GLN A 845 2.18 23.53 -6.79
C GLN A 845 1.26 24.60 -7.37
N GLY A 846 1.80 25.34 -8.33
CA GLY A 846 1.16 26.49 -8.94
C GLY A 846 1.33 26.56 -10.46
N GLY A 847 0.40 27.25 -11.11
CA GLY A 847 0.44 27.52 -12.55
C GLY A 847 -0.60 28.53 -13.01
N TYR A 848 -0.70 28.71 -14.33
CA TYR A 848 -1.84 29.37 -14.94
C TYR A 848 -2.33 28.65 -16.19
N VAL A 849 -3.60 28.84 -16.49
CA VAL A 849 -4.21 28.46 -17.77
C VAL A 849 -4.91 29.65 -18.40
N GLU A 850 -4.91 29.70 -19.73
CA GLU A 850 -5.65 30.71 -20.49
C GLU A 850 -6.75 30.03 -21.30
N ALA A 851 -7.95 30.61 -21.24
CA ALA A 851 -9.13 30.15 -21.96
C ALA A 851 -9.85 31.33 -22.62
N GLU A 852 -10.40 31.08 -23.80
CA GLU A 852 -11.32 31.98 -24.50
C GLU A 852 -12.75 31.44 -24.34
N PHE A 853 -13.72 32.34 -24.23
CA PHE A 853 -15.14 32.01 -24.07
C PHE A 853 -15.96 32.54 -25.25
N PRO A 854 -16.09 31.80 -26.35
CA PRO A 854 -16.67 32.33 -27.59
C PRO A 854 -18.20 32.51 -27.55
N GLU A 855 -18.89 31.77 -26.68
CA GLU A 855 -20.36 31.79 -26.59
C GLU A 855 -20.82 32.29 -25.21
N PRO A 856 -21.89 33.11 -25.14
CA PRO A 856 -22.53 33.45 -23.88
C PRO A 856 -23.06 32.21 -23.17
N GLY A 857 -22.94 32.17 -21.84
CA GLY A 857 -23.33 31.01 -21.05
C GLY A 857 -22.81 31.07 -19.61
N THR A 858 -23.19 30.05 -18.84
CA THR A 858 -22.62 29.82 -17.50
C THR A 858 -21.69 28.62 -17.55
N TYR A 859 -20.39 28.89 -17.53
CA TYR A 859 -19.34 27.89 -17.48
C TYR A 859 -19.03 27.58 -16.02
N ARG A 860 -18.70 26.32 -15.70
CA ARG A 860 -18.41 25.92 -14.31
C ARG A 860 -16.97 25.49 -14.19
N PHE A 861 -16.23 26.12 -13.29
CA PHE A 861 -14.92 25.62 -12.89
C PHE A 861 -15.03 24.72 -11.66
N VAL A 862 -14.19 23.69 -11.61
CA VAL A 862 -14.19 22.65 -10.58
C VAL A 862 -12.77 22.17 -10.33
N ASP A 863 -12.56 21.59 -9.15
CA ASP A 863 -11.60 20.50 -9.02
C ASP A 863 -12.21 19.21 -9.60
N HIS A 864 -11.58 18.63 -10.63
CA HIS A 864 -12.04 17.42 -11.29
C HIS A 864 -11.82 16.15 -10.47
N GLN A 865 -11.17 16.24 -9.30
CA GLN A 865 -11.40 15.29 -8.21
C GLN A 865 -12.81 15.54 -7.65
N MET A 866 -13.82 14.97 -8.30
CA MET A 866 -15.22 15.41 -8.18
C MET A 866 -15.76 15.50 -6.75
N VAL A 867 -15.24 14.71 -5.81
CA VAL A 867 -15.58 14.83 -4.37
C VAL A 867 -15.20 16.21 -3.83
N HIS A 868 -14.03 16.75 -4.20
CA HIS A 868 -13.60 18.08 -3.79
C HIS A 868 -14.55 19.17 -4.33
N ALA A 869 -14.99 19.04 -5.58
CA ALA A 869 -15.96 19.96 -6.16
C ALA A 869 -17.34 19.86 -5.49
N GLU A 870 -17.80 18.64 -5.15
CA GLU A 870 -19.04 18.42 -4.43
C GLU A 870 -18.98 18.94 -2.98
N MET A 871 -17.79 18.95 -2.39
CA MET A 871 -17.46 19.52 -1.09
C MET A 871 -17.02 20.99 -1.16
N GLY A 872 -17.31 21.72 -2.24
CA GLY A 872 -17.19 23.19 -2.26
C GLY A 872 -16.11 23.79 -3.17
N ALA A 873 -15.21 22.99 -3.75
CA ALA A 873 -14.19 23.48 -4.71
C ALA A 873 -14.77 23.63 -6.12
N ARG A 874 -15.72 24.55 -6.30
CA ARG A 874 -16.35 24.86 -7.58
C ARG A 874 -16.89 26.28 -7.63
N GLY A 875 -17.15 26.76 -8.85
CA GLY A 875 -17.70 28.08 -9.08
C GLY A 875 -18.20 28.29 -10.50
N ASN A 876 -18.93 29.38 -10.72
CA ASN A 876 -19.48 29.72 -12.03
C ASN A 876 -18.74 30.91 -12.64
N ILE A 877 -18.59 30.88 -13.97
CA ILE A 877 -18.19 31.98 -14.82
C ILE A 877 -19.40 32.31 -15.70
N VAL A 878 -19.93 33.51 -15.55
CA VAL A 878 -21.06 34.01 -16.34
C VAL A 878 -20.51 34.88 -17.47
N VAL A 879 -20.65 34.35 -18.69
CA VAL A 879 -20.25 35.00 -19.94
C VAL A 879 -21.48 35.65 -20.54
N ASN A 880 -21.47 36.98 -20.65
CA ASN A 880 -22.59 37.76 -21.18
C ASN A 880 -22.44 38.09 -22.66
#